data_AF-A0A397TK53-F1
#
_entry.id   AF-A0A397TK53-F1
#
_cell.length_a   1.000
_cell.length_b   1.000
_cell.length_c   1.000
_cell.angle_alpha   90.00
_cell.angle_beta   90.00
_cell.angle_gamma   90.00
#
_symmetry.space_group_name_H-M   'P 1'
#
loop_
_entity.id
_entity.type
_entity.pdbx_description
1 polymer ?
#
loop_
_entity_poly.entity_id
_entity_poly.type
_entity_poly.pdbx_seq_one_letter_code
_entity_poly.pdbx_strand_id
1 'polypeptide(L)'
;MTYSIVDIRKTKFTTSNLKNAIIDGLTQNSMKSIPTIVLYDDLGLQHFERITYLTEYYLTEAEIEILKENVDQIVDYIPDGSSVIELGSGALRKTQIILNSFEKNKKNITYYALDLMEDELRKSLSSLGEYNYVKLVGLWGTYEEGIDFAAGLPEDIPKTIMWIGSSIGNMSREEGRDFIKAIQAKAMNPGDLFLIGIDRRKSPSKIISAYNDSKGVTAEFIMNGLDHINAIFNQPLIDRNDFEYFTRYNDDIGRHEAYYKVKDDTTLEYTPSNNDTKIEIKLKKDELINVEYSYKYNEAETRTLFNKSSLSHVESWSDSQSQYDLHLIYKPPFYFTKNLESQGSVPTIEEWKEIWKSSDTLLSIILPECLYEKPIEFRHPFIFYIGHVPTFLDMLLANHFKEKFTEPQYFSQIFERGIDPDINDPTKCNPHSIVPDKWPDLDSIVTFRDRVRQRLIDVYNNHKTMTRSLGRVLWMTFEHEALHIETLLYMIVQLKNIKPPKGIVIPRWKPSIDSVPKCDLITIPTKIITIGHDDNEHVDDTVPLNLQFGWDNERPSRQVTVQSFKIQSRPVTNGEYLHFMKTTINKEYPPSWVSIDPSLFHYKVRTVFGPVDMNIAVNWPVMLSQEQACRYAEWTKMRLPTEEELRCFYDLYTSPNSELNIGFFHWHPTDVPQDKNAVQTLGSSWEWTSTEFSTYPGFEASELYPAYSKDFFDGKHVVILGGSWATHPKIIRRSFRNWYQRGYPYVFCSVRLCQ
;
A
#
# COMPACT_ATOMS: atom_id res chain seq x y z
N MET A 1 20.13 -8.72 36.60
CA MET A 1 19.76 -7.37 36.12
C MET A 1 18.49 -7.52 35.31
N THR A 2 17.53 -6.61 35.51
CA THR A 2 16.21 -6.61 34.83
C THR A 2 16.28 -6.15 33.37
N TYR A 3 17.41 -5.58 32.95
CA TYR A 3 17.70 -5.15 31.57
C TYR A 3 19.21 -5.24 31.25
N SER A 4 19.56 -5.09 29.97
CA SER A 4 20.96 -4.96 29.48
C SER A 4 21.09 -3.81 28.49
N ILE A 5 22.24 -3.12 28.44
CA ILE A 5 22.52 -2.07 27.43
C ILE A 5 23.62 -2.57 26.48
N VAL A 6 23.43 -2.37 25.19
CA VAL A 6 24.38 -2.72 24.12
C VAL A 6 24.82 -1.44 23.41
N ASP A 7 26.14 -1.20 23.35
CA ASP A 7 26.72 -0.13 22.52
C ASP A 7 26.78 -0.61 21.07
N ILE A 8 25.99 0.01 20.20
CA ILE A 8 25.90 -0.33 18.78
C ILE A 8 26.58 0.71 17.89
N ARG A 9 27.28 1.69 18.47
CA ARG A 9 27.88 2.78 17.71
C ARG A 9 29.07 2.32 16.88
N LYS A 10 29.05 2.65 15.59
CA LYS A 10 30.14 2.36 14.64
C LYS A 10 31.13 3.51 14.56
N THR A 11 30.67 4.74 14.77
CA THR A 11 31.50 5.94 14.82
C THR A 11 31.08 6.81 16.00
N LYS A 12 32.02 7.23 16.85
CA LYS A 12 31.72 8.24 17.86
C LYS A 12 31.38 9.52 17.11
N PHE A 13 30.13 9.98 17.19
CA PHE A 13 29.74 11.29 16.70
C PHE A 13 30.69 12.31 17.33
N THR A 14 31.58 12.91 16.54
CA THR A 14 32.58 13.83 17.09
C THR A 14 31.95 15.20 17.22
N THR A 15 32.22 15.88 18.33
CA THR A 15 31.83 17.29 18.55
C THR A 15 32.26 18.19 17.39
N SER A 16 33.34 17.84 16.69
CA SER A 16 33.82 18.51 15.47
C SER A 16 32.80 18.54 14.34
N ASN A 17 32.04 17.46 14.10
CA ASN A 17 31.03 17.42 13.04
C ASN A 17 29.87 18.39 13.33
N LEU A 18 29.44 18.46 14.60
CA LEU A 18 28.39 19.38 15.01
C LEU A 18 28.82 20.84 14.90
N LYS A 19 30.07 21.18 15.29
CA LYS A 19 30.62 22.53 15.10
C LYS A 19 30.57 22.95 13.63
N ASN A 20 31.02 22.08 12.72
CA ASN A 20 31.00 22.38 11.28
C ASN A 20 29.56 22.60 10.78
N ALA A 21 28.62 21.73 11.15
CA ALA A 21 27.22 21.88 10.75
C ALA A 21 26.59 23.20 11.24
N ILE A 22 26.95 23.66 12.45
CA ILE A 22 26.51 24.96 12.98
C ILE A 22 27.10 26.11 12.14
N ILE A 23 28.41 26.11 11.86
CA ILE A 23 29.06 27.16 11.06
C ILE A 23 28.54 27.17 9.62
N ASP A 24 28.39 26.01 8.97
CA ASP A 24 27.88 25.91 7.61
C ASP A 24 26.43 26.44 7.53
N GLY A 25 25.59 26.06 8.51
CA GLY A 25 24.22 26.54 8.62
C GLY A 25 24.09 28.04 8.89
N LEU A 26 25.06 28.64 9.58
CA LEU A 26 25.10 30.08 9.83
C LEU A 26 25.76 30.90 8.70
N THR A 27 26.54 30.28 7.82
CA THR A 27 27.22 30.95 6.70
C THR A 27 26.56 30.76 5.35
N GLN A 28 25.52 29.92 5.26
CA GLN A 28 24.81 29.68 4.00
C GLN A 28 24.14 30.95 3.42
N ASN A 29 24.04 30.99 2.09
CA ASN A 29 23.38 32.07 1.34
C ASN A 29 21.84 31.97 1.36
N SER A 30 21.31 30.82 1.77
CA SER A 30 19.88 30.62 1.96
C SER A 30 19.46 31.03 3.37
N MET A 31 18.25 30.66 3.82
CA MET A 31 17.85 30.92 5.21
C MET A 31 18.83 30.25 6.17
N LYS A 32 19.46 31.04 7.05
CA LYS A 32 20.39 30.51 8.06
C LYS A 32 19.68 29.51 8.97
N SER A 33 20.40 28.50 9.43
CA SER A 33 19.85 27.43 10.26
C SER A 33 20.86 26.91 11.27
N ILE A 34 20.35 26.41 12.39
CA ILE A 34 21.13 25.71 13.42
C ILE A 34 20.55 24.30 13.59
N PRO A 35 21.39 23.24 13.64
CA PRO A 35 20.92 21.87 13.83
C PRO A 35 20.11 21.70 15.12
N THR A 36 18.93 21.07 15.04
CA THR A 36 18.02 20.88 16.18
C THR A 36 18.65 20.09 17.35
N ILE A 37 19.69 19.29 17.10
CA ILE A 37 20.40 18.52 18.14
C ILE A 37 21.02 19.43 19.22
N VAL A 38 21.27 20.71 18.92
CA VAL A 38 21.76 21.66 19.95
C VAL A 38 20.74 21.92 21.06
N LEU A 39 19.47 21.56 20.87
CA LEU A 39 18.43 21.74 21.88
C LEU A 39 18.45 20.67 22.98
N TYR A 40 19.21 19.58 22.81
CA TYR A 40 19.08 18.36 23.62
C TYR A 40 20.33 18.09 24.49
N ASP A 41 20.86 19.11 25.18
CA ASP A 41 21.74 18.89 26.32
C ASP A 41 20.94 18.51 27.58
N ASP A 42 21.62 18.27 28.71
CA ASP A 42 20.96 17.85 29.97
C ASP A 42 19.86 18.82 30.43
N LEU A 43 20.07 20.12 30.23
CA LEU A 43 19.09 21.15 30.60
C LEU A 43 17.95 21.22 29.59
N GLY A 44 18.27 21.15 28.29
CA GLY A 44 17.30 21.08 27.21
C GLY A 44 16.35 19.89 27.33
N LEU A 45 16.87 18.71 27.69
CA LEU A 45 16.06 17.51 27.98
C LEU A 45 15.09 17.74 29.14
N GLN A 46 15.51 18.42 30.22
CA GLN A 46 14.62 18.77 31.32
C GLN A 46 13.54 19.77 30.90
N HIS A 47 13.87 20.73 30.03
CA HIS A 47 12.87 21.65 29.47
C HIS A 47 11.87 20.90 28.59
N PHE A 48 12.34 20.02 27.70
CA PHE A 48 11.48 19.21 26.87
C PHE A 48 10.56 18.31 27.69
N GLU A 49 11.08 17.67 28.74
CA GLU A 49 10.26 16.89 29.68
C GLU A 49 9.14 17.76 30.26
N ARG A 50 9.43 18.98 30.73
CA ARG A 50 8.39 19.91 31.22
C ARG A 50 7.36 20.29 30.15
N ILE A 51 7.78 20.48 28.89
CA ILE A 51 6.87 20.73 27.76
C ILE A 51 5.86 19.59 27.63
N THR A 52 6.29 18.33 27.77
CA THR A 52 5.38 17.18 27.64
C THR A 52 4.27 17.10 28.69
N TYR A 53 4.37 17.86 29.79
CA TYR A 53 3.35 17.98 30.83
C TYR A 53 2.50 19.26 30.71
N LEU A 54 2.75 20.12 29.73
CA LEU A 54 1.93 21.32 29.50
C LEU A 54 0.60 20.95 28.86
N THR A 55 -0.47 21.61 29.33
CA THR A 55 -1.80 21.45 28.76
C THR A 55 -1.85 21.88 27.29
N GLU A 56 -1.09 22.91 26.90
CA GLU A 56 -1.00 23.37 25.52
C GLU A 56 -0.33 22.34 24.60
N TYR A 57 0.62 21.53 25.10
CA TYR A 57 1.30 20.49 24.32
C TYR A 57 0.48 19.19 24.28
N TYR A 58 -0.62 19.23 23.53
CA TYR A 58 -1.63 18.18 23.51
C TYR A 58 -1.13 16.79 23.04
N LEU A 59 -0.04 16.74 22.27
CA LEU A 59 0.43 15.54 21.57
C LEU A 59 0.65 14.36 22.53
N THR A 60 1.28 14.60 23.67
CA THR A 60 1.61 13.54 24.64
C THR A 60 0.35 12.90 25.21
N GLU A 61 -0.61 13.70 25.65
CA GLU A 61 -1.84 13.17 26.26
C GLU A 61 -2.77 12.56 25.21
N ALA A 62 -2.82 13.11 24.00
CA ALA A 62 -3.57 12.52 22.89
C ALA A 62 -3.05 11.11 22.54
N GLU A 63 -1.73 10.93 22.45
CA GLU A 63 -1.14 9.60 22.20
C GLU A 63 -1.34 8.63 23.38
N ILE A 64 -1.24 9.11 24.62
CA ILE A 64 -1.53 8.30 25.82
C ILE A 64 -2.99 7.86 25.87
N GLU A 65 -3.93 8.74 25.50
CA GLU A 65 -5.36 8.42 25.39
C GLU A 65 -5.58 7.27 24.42
N ILE A 66 -5.04 7.38 23.20
CA ILE A 66 -5.12 6.34 22.18
C ILE A 66 -4.58 5.00 22.72
N LEU A 67 -3.39 5.01 23.33
CA LEU A 67 -2.78 3.80 23.89
C LEU A 67 -3.65 3.19 24.99
N LYS A 68 -4.15 3.98 25.94
CA LYS A 68 -4.99 3.45 27.04
C LYS A 68 -6.26 2.78 26.53
N GLU A 69 -6.87 3.33 25.49
CA GLU A 69 -8.12 2.81 24.93
C GLU A 69 -7.90 1.58 24.03
N ASN A 70 -6.75 1.51 23.34
CA ASN A 70 -6.56 0.57 22.23
C ASN A 70 -5.35 -0.37 22.38
N VAL A 71 -4.55 -0.28 23.46
CA VAL A 71 -3.30 -1.04 23.58
C VAL A 71 -3.47 -2.56 23.45
N ASP A 72 -4.54 -3.12 24.03
CA ASP A 72 -4.79 -4.56 23.92
C ASP A 72 -5.02 -4.97 22.44
N GLN A 73 -5.72 -4.12 21.66
CA GLN A 73 -5.85 -4.34 20.22
C GLN A 73 -4.52 -4.18 19.47
N ILE A 74 -3.70 -3.18 19.82
CA ILE A 74 -2.38 -2.98 19.20
C ILE A 74 -1.50 -4.20 19.46
N VAL A 75 -1.45 -4.65 20.71
CA VAL A 75 -0.68 -5.82 21.13
C VAL A 75 -1.20 -7.10 20.49
N ASP A 76 -2.50 -7.26 20.24
CA ASP A 76 -3.08 -8.42 19.54
C ASP A 76 -2.42 -8.67 18.17
N TYR A 77 -2.14 -7.61 17.40
CA TYR A 77 -1.49 -7.73 16.08
C TYR A 77 -0.04 -8.19 16.15
N ILE A 78 0.66 -7.88 17.25
CA ILE A 78 2.09 -8.17 17.40
C ILE A 78 2.26 -9.65 17.76
N PRO A 79 2.94 -10.47 16.93
CA PRO A 79 3.09 -11.90 17.18
C PRO A 79 3.82 -12.21 18.50
N ASP A 80 3.50 -13.34 19.13
CA ASP A 80 4.31 -13.90 20.21
C ASP A 80 5.73 -14.23 19.69
N GLY A 81 6.75 -13.98 20.50
CA GLY A 81 8.16 -14.12 20.12
C GLY A 81 8.76 -12.92 19.38
N SER A 82 8.02 -11.82 19.22
CA SER A 82 8.48 -10.66 18.43
C SER A 82 9.67 -9.92 19.05
N SER A 83 10.53 -9.39 18.19
CA SER A 83 11.45 -8.30 18.53
C SER A 83 10.76 -6.97 18.31
N VAL A 84 10.56 -6.20 19.38
CA VAL A 84 9.92 -4.87 19.34
C VAL A 84 11.01 -3.82 19.49
N ILE A 85 11.26 -3.02 18.45
CA ILE A 85 12.33 -2.03 18.43
C ILE A 85 11.73 -0.63 18.42
N GLU A 86 11.93 0.14 19.48
CA GLU A 86 11.48 1.53 19.55
C GLU A 86 12.61 2.49 19.20
N LEU A 87 12.41 3.25 18.13
CA LEU A 87 13.32 4.29 17.67
C LEU A 87 13.08 5.58 18.49
N GLY A 88 14.05 5.96 19.31
CA GLY A 88 13.96 7.20 20.10
C GLY A 88 13.05 7.03 21.32
N SER A 89 13.44 6.13 22.22
CA SER A 89 12.58 5.62 23.30
C SER A 89 12.24 6.64 24.40
N GLY A 90 13.11 7.65 24.60
CA GLY A 90 12.87 8.72 25.57
C GLY A 90 12.56 8.21 26.98
N ALA A 91 11.64 8.89 27.68
CA ALA A 91 11.30 8.59 29.07
C ALA A 91 10.40 7.34 29.29
N LEU A 92 10.09 6.57 28.24
CA LEU A 92 9.30 5.32 28.28
C LEU A 92 7.89 5.37 28.91
N ARG A 93 7.40 6.53 29.37
CA ARG A 93 6.06 6.71 29.99
C ARG A 93 4.93 6.15 29.13
N LYS A 94 5.00 6.36 27.82
CA LYS A 94 4.00 5.88 26.84
C LYS A 94 4.18 4.40 26.56
N THR A 95 5.43 4.00 26.30
CA THR A 95 5.83 2.62 26.02
C THR A 95 5.45 1.67 27.15
N GLN A 96 5.54 2.10 28.41
CA GLN A 96 5.16 1.30 29.56
C GLN A 96 3.71 0.81 29.47
N ILE A 97 2.79 1.56 28.85
CA ILE A 97 1.41 1.12 28.61
C ILE A 97 1.39 -0.14 27.72
N ILE A 98 2.20 -0.14 26.67
CA ILE A 98 2.36 -1.24 25.71
C ILE A 98 3.03 -2.45 26.38
N LEU A 99 4.14 -2.23 27.09
CA LEU A 99 4.86 -3.31 27.80
C LEU A 99 4.00 -4.00 28.86
N ASN A 100 3.20 -3.22 29.60
CA ASN A 100 2.26 -3.78 30.57
C ASN A 100 1.17 -4.62 29.91
N SER A 101 0.70 -4.25 28.71
CA SER A 101 -0.26 -5.06 27.96
C SER A 101 0.38 -6.36 27.44
N PHE A 102 1.63 -6.34 26.96
CA PHE A 102 2.35 -7.58 26.62
C PHE A 102 2.44 -8.54 27.81
N GLU A 103 2.86 -8.04 28.97
CA GLU A 103 2.96 -8.82 30.21
C GLU A 103 1.59 -9.38 30.65
N LYS A 104 0.55 -8.53 30.65
CA LYS A 104 -0.83 -8.93 30.96
C LYS A 104 -1.32 -10.06 30.05
N ASN A 105 -1.02 -9.98 28.76
CA ASN A 105 -1.39 -10.96 27.74
C ASN A 105 -0.41 -12.14 27.64
N LYS A 106 0.64 -12.19 28.49
CA LYS A 106 1.67 -13.24 28.52
C LYS A 106 2.36 -13.47 27.18
N LYS A 107 2.54 -12.39 26.40
CA LYS A 107 3.26 -12.44 25.11
C LYS A 107 4.76 -12.29 25.37
N ASN A 108 5.52 -13.30 24.99
CA ASN A 108 6.97 -13.34 25.07
C ASN A 108 7.53 -12.40 24.00
N ILE A 109 8.14 -11.29 24.40
CA ILE A 109 8.77 -10.36 23.46
C ILE A 109 10.13 -9.91 23.97
N THR A 110 11.00 -9.50 23.04
CA THR A 110 12.20 -8.72 23.39
C THR A 110 11.98 -7.29 22.95
N TYR A 111 11.94 -6.38 23.91
CA TYR A 111 11.82 -4.95 23.69
C TYR A 111 13.20 -4.29 23.67
N TYR A 112 13.47 -3.56 22.60
CA TYR A 112 14.70 -2.81 22.35
C TYR A 112 14.41 -1.31 22.38
N ALA A 113 14.86 -0.64 23.43
CA ALA A 113 14.83 0.82 23.55
C ALA A 113 16.07 1.43 22.87
N LEU A 114 15.92 2.18 21.79
CA LEU A 114 17.02 2.88 21.13
C LEU A 114 17.11 4.33 21.62
N ASP A 115 18.30 4.74 22.05
CA ASP A 115 18.58 6.13 22.41
C ASP A 115 20.06 6.52 22.14
N LEU A 116 20.29 7.82 21.95
CA LEU A 116 21.62 8.41 21.75
C LEU A 116 22.42 8.52 23.05
N MET A 117 21.74 8.60 24.20
CA MET A 117 22.34 8.89 25.50
C MET A 117 22.27 7.66 26.42
N GLU A 118 23.43 7.08 26.76
CA GLU A 118 23.50 5.88 27.62
C GLU A 118 22.86 6.10 28.99
N ASP A 119 23.08 7.28 29.60
CA ASP A 119 22.58 7.58 30.94
C ASP A 119 21.05 7.70 30.98
N GLU A 120 20.43 8.32 29.97
CA GLU A 120 18.98 8.40 29.86
C GLU A 120 18.36 7.03 29.56
N LEU A 121 19.02 6.20 28.75
CA LEU A 121 18.60 4.82 28.49
C LEU A 121 18.61 3.99 29.79
N ARG A 122 19.68 4.11 30.58
CA ARG A 122 19.82 3.45 31.88
C ARG A 122 18.77 3.92 32.87
N LYS A 123 18.56 5.23 32.98
CA LYS A 123 17.55 5.86 33.83
C LYS A 123 16.15 5.37 33.46
N SER A 124 15.77 5.46 32.19
CA SER A 124 14.44 5.08 31.72
C SER A 124 14.17 3.59 31.89
N LEU A 125 15.11 2.70 31.51
CA LEU A 125 14.94 1.26 31.71
C LEU A 125 14.89 0.86 33.18
N SER A 126 15.65 1.54 34.06
CA SER A 126 15.61 1.28 35.50
C SER A 126 14.30 1.70 36.18
N SER A 127 13.54 2.60 35.54
CA SER A 127 12.22 3.04 36.05
C SER A 127 11.10 2.04 35.76
N LEU A 128 11.34 1.09 34.84
CA LEU A 128 10.37 0.04 34.52
C LEU A 128 10.33 -1.05 35.60
N GLY A 129 9.17 -1.70 35.73
CA GLY A 129 8.98 -2.82 36.64
C GLY A 129 9.66 -4.11 36.18
N GLU A 130 9.53 -5.17 36.99
CA GLU A 130 9.94 -6.52 36.59
C GLU A 130 8.86 -7.14 35.69
N TYR A 131 9.30 -7.78 34.60
CA TYR A 131 8.45 -8.46 33.64
C TYR A 131 8.86 -9.92 33.50
N ASN A 132 7.90 -10.83 33.37
CA ASN A 132 8.15 -12.27 33.17
C ASN A 132 8.18 -12.65 31.69
N TYR A 133 7.44 -11.92 30.85
CA TYR A 133 7.30 -12.21 29.42
C TYR A 133 7.98 -11.15 28.54
N VAL A 134 8.34 -9.99 29.09
CA VAL A 134 9.01 -8.91 28.37
C VAL A 134 10.49 -8.88 28.75
N LYS A 135 11.38 -9.15 27.79
CA LYS A 135 12.82 -8.94 27.97
C LYS A 135 13.20 -7.52 27.55
N LEU A 136 13.85 -6.78 28.43
CA LEU A 136 14.26 -5.39 28.20
C LEU A 136 15.73 -5.28 27.76
N VAL A 137 15.96 -4.61 26.64
CA VAL A 137 17.29 -4.33 26.09
C VAL A 137 17.37 -2.85 25.69
N GLY A 138 18.43 -2.17 26.11
CA GLY A 138 18.77 -0.84 25.62
C GLY A 138 19.79 -0.92 24.48
N LEU A 139 19.59 -0.13 23.43
CA LEU A 139 20.49 0.07 22.32
C LEU A 139 21.04 1.50 22.38
N TRP A 140 22.34 1.64 22.58
CA TRP A 140 23.01 2.94 22.57
C TRP A 140 23.58 3.22 21.19
N GLY A 141 22.96 4.12 20.44
CA GLY A 141 23.38 4.49 19.09
C GLY A 141 22.38 5.37 18.35
N THR A 142 22.70 5.71 17.09
CA THR A 142 21.82 6.50 16.23
C THR A 142 20.67 5.66 15.66
N TYR A 143 19.70 6.32 15.02
CA TYR A 143 18.64 5.63 14.28
C TYR A 143 19.19 4.69 13.22
N GLU A 144 20.19 5.13 12.44
CA GLU A 144 20.80 4.32 11.39
C GLU A 144 21.47 3.06 11.96
N GLU A 145 22.16 3.19 13.10
CA GLU A 145 22.80 2.08 13.78
C GLU A 145 21.77 1.11 14.38
N GLY A 146 20.66 1.63 14.91
CA GLY A 146 19.53 0.82 15.38
C GLY A 146 18.84 0.06 14.24
N ILE A 147 18.71 0.68 13.07
CA ILE A 147 18.19 0.03 11.85
C ILE A 147 19.13 -1.08 11.41
N ASP A 148 20.45 -0.84 11.39
CA ASP A 148 21.44 -1.85 11.07
C ASP A 148 21.45 -3.00 12.09
N PHE A 149 21.23 -2.71 13.38
CA PHE A 149 21.04 -3.73 14.41
C PHE A 149 19.80 -4.58 14.15
N ALA A 150 18.66 -3.93 13.86
CA ALA A 150 17.40 -4.63 13.56
C ALA A 150 17.52 -5.52 12.31
N ALA A 151 18.26 -5.06 11.30
CA ALA A 151 18.58 -5.84 10.09
C ALA A 151 19.43 -7.08 10.39
N GLY A 152 20.23 -7.05 11.45
CA GLY A 152 21.05 -8.19 11.91
C GLY A 152 20.31 -9.21 12.77
N LEU A 153 19.05 -8.95 13.15
CA LEU A 153 18.23 -9.92 13.88
C LEU A 153 17.82 -11.08 12.95
N PRO A 154 17.62 -12.30 13.48
CA PRO A 154 17.19 -13.44 12.69
C PRO A 154 15.95 -13.15 11.83
N GLU A 155 15.96 -13.63 10.58
CA GLU A 155 14.90 -13.32 9.62
C GLU A 155 13.54 -13.96 10.00
N ASP A 156 13.58 -15.10 10.68
CA ASP A 156 12.43 -15.88 11.14
C ASP A 156 11.76 -15.32 12.39
N ILE A 157 12.41 -14.37 13.08
CA ILE A 157 11.81 -13.65 14.22
C ILE A 157 11.01 -12.46 13.69
N PRO A 158 9.69 -12.38 13.96
CA PRO A 158 8.88 -11.23 13.61
C PRO A 158 9.40 -9.97 14.27
N LYS A 159 9.45 -8.87 13.52
CA LYS A 159 9.88 -7.57 14.01
C LYS A 159 8.70 -6.60 14.03
N THR A 160 8.64 -5.79 15.07
CA THR A 160 7.77 -4.62 15.15
C THR A 160 8.61 -3.40 15.42
N ILE A 161 8.69 -2.48 14.46
CA ILE A 161 9.34 -1.19 14.64
C ILE A 161 8.33 -0.22 15.26
N MET A 162 8.72 0.49 16.31
CA MET A 162 7.93 1.54 16.92
C MET A 162 8.63 2.88 16.71
N TRP A 163 7.90 3.85 16.19
CA TRP A 163 8.34 5.24 16.12
C TRP A 163 7.19 6.13 16.59
N ILE A 164 6.92 6.04 17.89
CA ILE A 164 5.82 6.73 18.56
C ILE A 164 6.25 8.14 18.99
N GLY A 165 5.29 9.02 19.24
CA GLY A 165 5.51 10.45 19.35
C GLY A 165 5.58 11.14 17.99
N SER A 166 5.73 12.46 17.97
CA SER A 166 5.68 13.24 16.72
C SER A 166 7.04 13.40 16.04
N SER A 167 7.94 12.41 16.18
CA SER A 167 9.32 12.47 15.67
C SER A 167 9.39 12.60 14.14
N ILE A 168 8.45 12.00 13.41
CA ILE A 168 8.33 12.20 11.96
C ILE A 168 8.11 13.67 11.57
N GLY A 169 7.51 14.45 12.48
CA GLY A 169 7.33 15.89 12.29
C GLY A 169 8.65 16.64 12.15
N ASN A 170 9.77 16.11 12.63
CA ASN A 170 11.06 16.79 12.58
C ASN A 170 11.76 16.67 11.21
N MET A 171 11.15 15.93 10.28
CA MET A 171 11.65 15.72 8.92
C MET A 171 10.70 16.35 7.91
N SER A 172 11.24 16.87 6.80
CA SER A 172 10.41 17.16 5.63
C SER A 172 9.67 15.91 5.16
N ARG A 173 8.63 16.10 4.35
CA ARG A 173 7.84 14.98 3.81
C ARG A 173 8.71 14.00 3.02
N GLU A 174 9.67 14.52 2.27
CA GLU A 174 10.64 13.74 1.49
C GLU A 174 11.61 12.97 2.40
N GLU A 175 12.19 13.64 3.39
CA GLU A 175 13.11 13.01 4.36
C GLU A 175 12.39 11.93 5.19
N GLY A 176 11.18 12.21 5.68
CA GLY A 176 10.38 11.24 6.42
C GLY A 176 10.01 10.01 5.58
N ARG A 177 9.63 10.21 4.31
CA ARG A 177 9.41 9.12 3.35
C ARG A 177 10.67 8.28 3.17
N ASP A 178 11.81 8.93 2.91
CA ASP A 178 13.08 8.25 2.62
C ASP A 178 13.60 7.49 3.83
N PHE A 179 13.42 8.04 5.03
CA PHE A 179 13.75 7.38 6.29
C PHE A 179 12.89 6.12 6.51
N ILE A 180 11.56 6.22 6.39
CA ILE A 180 10.67 5.06 6.50
C ILE A 180 10.98 4.02 5.43
N LYS A 181 11.29 4.45 4.20
CA LYS A 181 11.67 3.54 3.12
C LYS A 181 13.00 2.84 3.40
N ALA A 182 13.96 3.53 4.03
CA ALA A 182 15.22 2.92 4.45
C ALA A 182 15.02 1.86 5.54
N ILE A 183 14.14 2.12 6.53
CA ILE A 183 13.73 1.13 7.54
C ILE A 183 13.11 -0.09 6.84
N GLN A 184 12.12 0.13 5.98
CA GLN A 184 11.43 -0.92 5.24
C GLN A 184 12.40 -1.78 4.43
N ALA A 185 13.37 -1.16 3.75
CA ALA A 185 14.29 -1.86 2.87
C ALA A 185 15.36 -2.65 3.63
N LYS A 186 15.87 -2.10 4.74
CA LYS A 186 17.00 -2.66 5.49
C LYS A 186 16.60 -3.60 6.63
N ALA A 187 15.58 -3.25 7.41
CA ALA A 187 15.32 -3.87 8.72
C ALA A 187 14.02 -4.70 8.78
N MET A 188 13.13 -4.58 7.80
CA MET A 188 11.85 -5.28 7.80
C MET A 188 11.84 -6.46 6.83
N ASN A 189 11.23 -7.56 7.23
CA ASN A 189 10.85 -8.70 6.41
C ASN A 189 9.35 -8.64 6.06
N PRO A 190 8.89 -9.36 5.03
CA PRO A 190 7.46 -9.49 4.76
C PRO A 190 6.68 -9.95 6.01
N GLY A 191 5.65 -9.19 6.39
CA GLY A 191 4.83 -9.41 7.58
C GLY A 191 5.28 -8.64 8.82
N ASP A 192 6.48 -8.03 8.81
CA ASP A 192 6.92 -7.18 9.91
C ASP A 192 6.09 -5.91 10.00
N LEU A 193 5.89 -5.46 11.23
CA LEU A 193 5.01 -4.34 11.59
C LEU A 193 5.81 -3.07 11.85
N PHE A 194 5.16 -1.93 11.63
CA PHE A 194 5.64 -0.61 12.00
C PHE A 194 4.48 0.18 12.63
N LEU A 195 4.59 0.49 13.92
CA LEU A 195 3.70 1.39 14.65
C LEU A 195 4.29 2.81 14.65
N ILE A 196 3.60 3.78 14.06
CA ILE A 196 4.09 5.16 13.93
C ILE A 196 3.05 6.17 14.45
N GLY A 197 3.53 7.17 15.19
CA GLY A 197 2.72 8.29 15.66
C GLY A 197 2.78 9.48 14.72
N ILE A 198 1.62 10.08 14.40
CA ILE A 198 1.48 11.18 13.44
C ILE A 198 0.55 12.25 14.00
N ASP A 199 1.05 13.49 14.07
CA ASP A 199 0.29 14.66 14.49
C ASP A 199 -0.49 15.27 13.31
N ARG A 200 -1.80 15.51 13.50
CA ARG A 200 -2.70 15.96 12.43
C ARG A 200 -2.66 17.47 12.26
N ARG A 201 -2.70 17.93 11.00
CA ARG A 201 -2.84 19.36 10.65
C ARG A 201 -4.28 19.90 10.80
N LYS A 202 -4.91 19.68 11.97
CA LYS A 202 -6.33 19.97 12.18
C LYS A 202 -6.62 21.38 12.70
N SER A 203 -5.83 21.88 13.65
CA SER A 203 -6.10 23.15 14.34
C SER A 203 -4.84 24.00 14.43
N PRO A 204 -4.65 24.95 13.50
CA PRO A 204 -3.48 25.84 13.48
C PRO A 204 -3.23 26.55 14.82
N SER A 205 -4.30 27.05 15.46
CA SER A 205 -4.17 27.75 16.75
C SER A 205 -3.69 26.85 17.88
N LYS A 206 -4.23 25.62 17.99
CA LYS A 206 -3.74 24.65 18.98
C LYS A 206 -2.31 24.22 18.70
N ILE A 207 -1.95 24.04 17.43
CA ILE A 207 -0.57 23.71 17.04
C ILE A 207 0.36 24.84 17.46
N ILE A 208 0.04 26.10 17.17
CA ILE A 208 0.86 27.24 17.63
C ILE A 208 1.00 27.23 19.14
N SER A 209 -0.11 27.06 19.90
CA SER A 209 -0.05 27.03 21.36
C SER A 209 0.80 25.90 21.92
N ALA A 210 0.83 24.73 21.27
CA ALA A 210 1.67 23.60 21.69
C ALA A 210 3.16 23.95 21.66
N TYR A 211 3.58 24.77 20.69
CA TYR A 211 4.98 25.17 20.55
C TYR A 211 5.26 26.60 21.04
N ASN A 212 4.24 27.33 21.48
CA ASN A 212 4.35 28.68 22.03
C ASN A 212 3.49 28.80 23.29
N ASP A 213 3.89 28.06 24.32
CA ASP A 213 3.13 27.94 25.54
C ASP A 213 3.10 29.24 26.35
N SER A 214 2.02 29.42 27.11
CA SER A 214 1.82 30.65 27.89
C SER A 214 2.83 30.85 29.03
N LYS A 215 3.55 29.79 29.43
CA LYS A 215 4.54 29.82 30.50
C LYS A 215 5.97 30.05 29.98
N GLY A 216 6.17 30.10 28.67
CA GLY A 216 7.45 30.32 28.02
C GLY A 216 8.44 29.16 28.17
N VAL A 217 7.99 27.96 28.49
CA VAL A 217 8.87 26.79 28.67
C VAL A 217 9.47 26.35 27.33
N THR A 218 8.68 26.34 26.26
CA THR A 218 9.15 26.04 24.90
C THR A 218 10.08 27.13 24.38
N ALA A 219 9.79 28.39 24.68
CA ALA A 219 10.71 29.49 24.38
C ALA A 219 12.07 29.29 25.08
N GLU A 220 12.07 28.91 26.36
CA GLU A 220 13.31 28.64 27.09
C GLU A 220 14.05 27.39 26.56
N PHE A 221 13.33 26.33 26.19
CA PHE A 221 13.91 25.16 25.54
C PHE A 221 14.67 25.52 24.26
N ILE A 222 14.06 26.34 23.41
CA ILE A 222 14.69 26.84 22.18
C ILE A 222 15.89 27.72 22.54
N MET A 223 15.72 28.70 23.41
CA MET A 223 16.79 29.66 23.74
C MET A 223 17.99 29.02 24.46
N ASN A 224 17.78 27.94 25.23
CA ASN A 224 18.84 27.13 25.83
C ASN A 224 19.81 26.56 24.77
N GLY A 225 19.33 26.31 23.54
CA GLY A 225 20.19 25.87 22.44
C GLY A 225 21.34 26.83 22.14
N LEU A 226 21.15 28.15 22.34
CA LEU A 226 22.20 29.15 22.16
C LEU A 226 23.29 29.01 23.23
N ASP A 227 22.90 28.71 24.47
CA ASP A 227 23.85 28.46 25.57
C ASP A 227 24.61 27.16 25.34
N HIS A 228 23.92 26.11 24.88
CA HIS A 228 24.56 24.84 24.55
C HIS A 228 25.55 24.98 23.37
N ILE A 229 25.29 25.84 22.39
CA ILE A 229 26.28 26.15 21.34
C ILE A 229 27.58 26.66 21.96
N ASN A 230 27.52 27.57 22.93
CA ASN A 230 28.73 28.05 23.61
C ASN A 230 29.50 26.91 24.30
N ALA A 231 28.79 25.96 24.92
CA ALA A 231 29.39 24.77 25.51
C ALA A 231 30.01 23.84 24.46
N ILE A 232 29.32 23.58 23.33
CA ILE A 232 29.85 22.79 22.20
C ILE A 232 31.15 23.39 21.69
N PHE A 233 31.17 24.71 21.46
CA PHE A 233 32.34 25.42 20.96
C PHE A 233 33.44 25.59 22.02
N ASN A 234 33.10 25.47 23.31
CA ASN A 234 33.96 25.76 24.45
C ASN A 234 34.47 27.22 24.43
N GLN A 235 33.61 28.14 24.01
CA GLN A 235 33.86 29.59 23.94
C GLN A 235 32.53 30.36 23.85
N PRO A 236 32.48 31.64 24.28
CA PRO A 236 31.29 32.48 24.14
C PRO A 236 31.16 32.98 22.69
N LEU A 237 30.61 32.13 21.81
CA LEU A 237 30.38 32.43 20.40
C LEU A 237 29.11 33.27 20.18
N ILE A 238 28.06 33.02 20.96
CA ILE A 238 26.74 33.60 20.77
C ILE A 238 26.19 34.12 22.11
N ASP A 239 25.69 35.36 22.15
CA ASP A 239 24.98 35.88 23.32
C ASP A 239 23.47 35.68 23.10
N ARG A 240 22.82 34.86 23.94
CA ARG A 240 21.38 34.61 23.83
C ARG A 240 20.53 35.88 23.98
N ASN A 241 21.06 36.94 24.58
CA ASN A 241 20.35 38.20 24.73
C ASN A 241 20.16 38.95 23.40
N ASP A 242 21.01 38.67 22.40
CA ASP A 242 20.90 39.22 21.05
C ASP A 242 19.74 38.61 20.24
N PHE A 243 19.08 37.59 20.79
CA PHE A 243 18.03 36.83 20.11
C PHE A 243 16.72 36.82 20.91
N GLU A 244 15.61 36.68 20.21
CA GLU A 244 14.31 36.32 20.76
C GLU A 244 13.75 35.09 20.07
N TYR A 245 12.93 34.32 20.78
CA TYR A 245 12.22 33.20 20.19
C TYR A 245 11.11 33.72 19.28
N PHE A 246 11.11 33.28 18.01
CA PHE A 246 10.04 33.57 17.06
C PHE A 246 9.48 32.27 16.49
N THR A 247 8.16 32.21 16.38
CA THR A 247 7.44 31.03 15.89
C THR A 247 6.27 31.44 15.01
N ARG A 248 5.95 30.56 14.05
CA ARG A 248 4.71 30.62 13.27
C ARG A 248 4.26 29.23 12.85
N TYR A 249 2.99 29.13 12.47
CA TYR A 249 2.47 27.98 11.75
C TYR A 249 2.28 28.34 10.28
N ASN A 250 2.80 27.48 9.40
CA ASN A 250 2.61 27.58 7.96
C ASN A 250 1.45 26.66 7.57
N ASP A 251 0.28 27.26 7.32
CA ASP A 251 -0.95 26.52 6.99
C ASP A 251 -0.84 25.76 5.67
N ASP A 252 -0.19 26.34 4.65
CA ASP A 252 -0.08 25.77 3.31
C ASP A 252 0.69 24.45 3.34
N ILE A 253 1.88 24.50 3.95
CA ILE A 253 2.78 23.35 4.08
C ILE A 253 2.42 22.51 5.31
N GLY A 254 1.53 22.97 6.20
CA GLY A 254 1.11 22.25 7.40
C GLY A 254 2.27 21.94 8.35
N ARG A 255 3.05 22.95 8.76
CA ARG A 255 4.15 22.77 9.72
C ARG A 255 4.27 23.94 10.69
N HIS A 256 4.67 23.64 11.91
CA HIS A 256 5.18 24.63 12.84
C HIS A 256 6.66 24.95 12.53
N GLU A 257 7.06 26.20 12.70
CA GLU A 257 8.41 26.67 12.42
C GLU A 257 8.95 27.46 13.62
N ALA A 258 10.13 27.09 14.11
CA ALA A 258 10.83 27.77 15.20
C ALA A 258 12.08 28.48 14.70
N TYR A 259 12.30 29.70 15.21
CA TYR A 259 13.41 30.56 14.82
C TYR A 259 14.03 31.28 16.01
N TYR A 260 15.33 31.52 15.92
CA TYR A 260 15.98 32.62 16.62
C TYR A 260 15.85 33.88 15.77
N LYS A 261 15.21 34.91 16.31
CA LYS A 261 15.09 36.21 15.67
C LYS A 261 16.10 37.19 16.26
N VAL A 262 16.94 37.75 15.41
CA VAL A 262 18.01 38.68 15.81
C VAL A 262 17.40 40.03 16.21
N LYS A 263 17.72 40.53 17.41
CA LYS A 263 17.16 41.78 17.94
C LYS A 263 17.77 43.04 17.34
N ASP A 264 19.08 43.02 17.11
CA ASP A 264 19.86 44.12 16.53
C ASP A 264 21.01 43.58 15.68
N ASP A 265 21.57 44.41 14.79
CA ASP A 265 22.73 44.04 13.97
C ASP A 265 23.88 43.56 14.86
N THR A 266 24.29 42.29 14.71
CA THR A 266 25.36 41.66 15.49
C THR A 266 26.30 40.89 14.56
N THR A 267 27.51 40.60 15.01
CA THR A 267 28.50 39.82 14.25
C THR A 267 29.09 38.75 15.15
N LEU A 268 28.92 37.50 14.75
CA LEU A 268 29.52 36.36 15.44
C LEU A 268 30.91 36.12 14.86
N GLU A 269 31.88 35.86 15.74
CA GLU A 269 33.27 35.65 15.36
C GLU A 269 33.76 34.29 15.85
N TYR A 270 34.18 33.44 14.91
CA TYR A 270 34.74 32.13 15.23
C TYR A 270 36.09 31.94 14.54
N THR A 271 37.11 31.58 15.32
CA THR A 271 38.42 31.18 14.79
C THR A 271 38.60 29.68 15.06
N PRO A 272 38.56 28.82 14.02
CA PRO A 272 38.75 27.40 14.19
C PRO A 272 40.14 27.10 14.78
N SER A 273 40.24 26.14 15.70
CA SER A 273 41.52 25.79 16.36
C SER A 273 42.63 25.32 15.40
N ASN A 274 42.25 24.93 14.17
CA ASN A 274 43.15 24.40 13.14
C ASN A 274 43.36 25.39 11.96
N ASN A 275 42.85 26.63 12.04
CA ASN A 275 42.93 27.63 10.98
C ASN A 275 42.99 29.05 11.56
N ASP A 276 44.01 29.83 11.19
CA ASP A 276 44.16 31.23 11.61
C ASP A 276 43.18 32.19 10.91
N THR A 277 42.33 31.68 10.02
CA THR A 277 41.31 32.48 9.32
C THR A 277 40.09 32.66 10.21
N LYS A 278 39.85 33.90 10.63
CA LYS A 278 38.64 34.32 11.34
C LYS A 278 37.41 34.20 10.43
N ILE A 279 36.39 33.50 10.91
CA ILE A 279 35.06 33.43 10.27
C ILE A 279 34.18 34.49 10.92
N GLU A 280 33.72 35.45 10.12
CA GLU A 280 32.77 36.50 10.55
C GLU A 280 31.39 36.21 9.98
N ILE A 281 30.40 36.05 10.85
CA ILE A 281 29.00 35.83 10.49
C ILE A 281 28.22 37.09 10.85
N LYS A 282 27.84 37.86 9.83
CA LYS A 282 27.04 39.08 10.00
C LYS A 282 25.57 38.74 10.06
N LEU A 283 24.93 39.13 11.15
CA LEU A 283 23.51 38.95 11.39
C LEU A 283 22.82 40.30 11.41
N LYS A 284 21.70 40.42 10.71
CA LYS A 284 20.92 41.65 10.63
C LYS A 284 19.76 41.65 11.60
N LYS A 285 19.38 42.83 12.08
CA LYS A 285 18.14 43.01 12.84
C LYS A 285 16.95 42.37 12.11
N ASP A 286 16.11 41.68 12.88
CA ASP A 286 14.94 40.92 12.45
C ASP A 286 15.25 39.71 11.53
N GLU A 287 16.53 39.36 11.32
CA GLU A 287 16.91 38.14 10.61
C GLU A 287 16.47 36.90 11.41
N LEU A 288 15.92 35.91 10.68
CA LEU A 288 15.45 34.65 11.25
C LEU A 288 16.46 33.53 10.97
N ILE A 289 16.88 32.85 12.03
CA ILE A 289 17.71 31.65 11.96
C ILE A 289 16.85 30.46 12.36
N ASN A 290 16.61 29.54 11.42
CA ASN A 290 15.77 28.37 11.68
C ASN A 290 16.46 27.40 12.66
N VAL A 291 15.68 26.78 13.56
CA VAL A 291 16.21 25.76 14.50
C VAL A 291 15.39 24.47 14.50
N GLU A 292 14.10 24.55 14.20
CA GLU A 292 13.21 23.40 14.22
C GLU A 292 12.09 23.58 13.19
N TYR A 293 11.69 22.48 12.57
CA TYR A 293 10.41 22.33 11.91
C TYR A 293 9.64 21.20 12.58
N SER A 294 8.32 21.36 12.68
CA SER A 294 7.43 20.27 13.07
C SER A 294 6.26 20.14 12.11
N TYR A 295 6.42 19.25 11.13
CA TYR A 295 5.44 18.91 10.12
C TYR A 295 4.25 18.16 10.72
N LYS A 296 3.09 18.42 10.12
CA LYS A 296 1.78 17.90 10.48
C LYS A 296 1.14 17.34 9.22
N TYR A 297 0.42 16.23 9.36
CA TYR A 297 -0.10 15.49 8.21
C TYR A 297 -1.62 15.52 8.18
N ASN A 298 -2.20 15.63 6.99
CA ASN A 298 -3.58 15.20 6.76
C ASN A 298 -3.61 13.75 6.28
N GLU A 299 -4.81 13.18 6.19
CA GLU A 299 -5.03 11.79 5.80
C GLU A 299 -4.43 11.44 4.42
N ALA A 300 -4.56 12.34 3.43
CA ALA A 300 -4.00 12.12 2.09
C ALA A 300 -2.46 12.15 2.08
N GLU A 301 -1.86 13.02 2.89
CA GLU A 301 -0.40 13.12 3.06
C GLU A 301 0.15 11.89 3.78
N THR A 302 -0.51 11.42 4.84
CA THR A 302 -0.15 10.18 5.55
C THR A 302 -0.21 8.96 4.64
N ARG A 303 -1.27 8.82 3.83
CA ARG A 303 -1.35 7.76 2.82
C ARG A 303 -0.24 7.85 1.79
N THR A 304 0.05 9.05 1.30
CA THR A 304 1.11 9.29 0.32
C THR A 304 2.47 8.88 0.88
N LEU A 305 2.73 9.18 2.16
CA LEU A 305 3.92 8.75 2.88
C LEU A 305 4.06 7.22 2.85
N PHE A 306 3.05 6.48 3.30
CA PHE A 306 3.11 5.00 3.36
C PHE A 306 3.23 4.37 1.96
N ASN A 307 2.42 4.85 1.01
CA ASN A 307 2.42 4.33 -0.35
C ASN A 307 3.78 4.53 -1.05
N LYS A 308 4.42 5.69 -0.85
CA LYS A 308 5.75 5.97 -1.43
C LYS A 308 6.89 5.24 -0.71
N SER A 309 6.65 4.73 0.49
CA SER A 309 7.56 3.88 1.25
C SER A 309 7.27 2.37 1.07
N SER A 310 6.34 2.01 0.17
CA SER A 310 5.96 0.61 -0.13
C SER A 310 5.52 -0.18 1.11
N LEU A 311 4.81 0.49 2.02
CA LEU A 311 4.20 -0.10 3.22
C LEU A 311 2.67 -0.07 3.07
N SER A 312 2.02 -1.12 3.56
CA SER A 312 0.56 -1.24 3.52
C SER A 312 -0.04 -0.90 4.88
N HIS A 313 -1.19 -0.23 4.87
CA HIS A 313 -1.90 0.12 6.09
C HIS A 313 -2.62 -1.09 6.69
N VAL A 314 -2.54 -1.27 8.00
CA VAL A 314 -3.28 -2.32 8.74
C VAL A 314 -4.47 -1.69 9.46
N GLU A 315 -4.21 -0.71 10.31
CA GLU A 315 -5.20 -0.10 11.20
C GLU A 315 -4.69 1.27 11.68
N SER A 316 -5.62 2.15 12.05
CA SER A 316 -5.28 3.40 12.73
C SER A 316 -6.21 3.68 13.91
N TRP A 317 -5.69 4.44 14.87
CA TRP A 317 -6.43 4.89 16.04
C TRP A 317 -6.19 6.37 16.24
N SER A 318 -7.27 7.11 16.46
CA SER A 318 -7.25 8.55 16.72
C SER A 318 -7.69 8.84 18.15
N ASP A 319 -7.21 9.93 18.74
CA ASP A 319 -7.77 10.45 19.98
C ASP A 319 -9.21 10.96 19.78
N SER A 320 -9.94 11.15 20.88
CA SER A 320 -11.33 11.63 20.87
C SER A 320 -11.52 12.99 20.20
N GLN A 321 -10.48 13.83 20.15
CA GLN A 321 -10.49 15.12 19.45
C GLN A 321 -9.93 15.03 18.02
N SER A 322 -9.47 13.85 17.60
CA SER A 322 -8.95 13.58 16.26
C SER A 322 -7.81 14.54 15.87
N GLN A 323 -6.92 14.82 16.82
CA GLN A 323 -5.73 15.66 16.69
C GLN A 323 -4.46 14.85 16.41
N TYR A 324 -4.43 13.58 16.78
CA TYR A 324 -3.27 12.71 16.69
C TYR A 324 -3.70 11.30 16.27
N ASP A 325 -2.83 10.62 15.52
CA ASP A 325 -3.04 9.25 15.09
C ASP A 325 -1.87 8.34 15.47
N LEU A 326 -2.20 7.13 15.89
CA LEU A 326 -1.30 5.98 15.78
C LEU A 326 -1.70 5.18 14.54
N HIS A 327 -0.73 4.87 13.68
CA HIS A 327 -0.91 4.01 12.52
C HIS A 327 -0.09 2.74 12.67
N LEU A 328 -0.74 1.59 12.46
CA LEU A 328 -0.07 0.32 12.26
C LEU A 328 0.01 0.05 10.76
N ILE A 329 1.23 -0.04 10.25
CA ILE A 329 1.54 -0.37 8.86
C ILE A 329 2.44 -1.60 8.83
N TYR A 330 2.55 -2.27 7.68
CA TYR A 330 3.38 -3.46 7.55
C TYR A 330 4.08 -3.53 6.20
N LYS A 331 5.16 -4.33 6.14
CA LYS A 331 5.84 -4.64 4.87
C LYS A 331 5.15 -5.83 4.22
N PRO A 332 4.43 -5.66 3.09
CA PRO A 332 3.89 -6.79 2.36
C PRO A 332 4.99 -7.55 1.60
N PRO A 333 4.75 -8.81 1.19
CA PRO A 333 5.68 -9.62 0.40
C PRO A 333 5.92 -9.04 -0.99
N PHE A 334 4.95 -8.30 -1.52
CA PHE A 334 5.07 -7.51 -2.74
C PHE A 334 4.22 -6.24 -2.61
N TYR A 335 4.55 -5.24 -3.41
CA TYR A 335 3.81 -3.98 -3.46
C TYR A 335 3.80 -3.50 -4.91
N PHE A 336 2.62 -3.20 -5.47
CA PHE A 336 2.53 -2.68 -6.83
C PHE A 336 2.70 -1.17 -6.82
N THR A 337 3.83 -0.69 -7.34
CA THR A 337 4.15 0.73 -7.30
C THR A 337 3.33 1.49 -8.35
N LYS A 338 2.34 2.26 -7.89
CA LYS A 338 1.36 2.96 -8.76
C LYS A 338 1.98 4.02 -9.70
N ASN A 339 3.10 4.63 -9.31
CA ASN A 339 3.72 5.76 -10.02
C ASN A 339 5.03 5.41 -10.75
N LEU A 340 5.28 4.13 -11.06
CA LEU A 340 6.43 3.81 -11.92
C LEU A 340 6.17 4.33 -13.33
N GLU A 341 7.09 5.15 -13.83
CA GLU A 341 7.08 5.72 -15.18
C GLU A 341 7.43 4.65 -16.21
N SER A 342 6.52 3.70 -16.45
CA SER A 342 6.60 2.86 -17.64
C SER A 342 6.66 3.76 -18.87
N GLN A 343 7.59 3.51 -19.79
CA GLN A 343 7.72 4.32 -21.01
C GLN A 343 6.65 3.88 -22.04
N GLY A 344 5.41 4.31 -21.82
CA GLY A 344 4.25 3.85 -22.59
C GLY A 344 4.03 2.36 -22.45
N SER A 345 4.32 1.62 -23.53
CA SER A 345 4.10 0.18 -23.64
C SER A 345 5.32 -0.67 -23.25
N VAL A 346 6.18 -0.23 -22.34
CA VAL A 346 7.30 -1.04 -21.84
C VAL A 346 7.29 -1.08 -20.32
N PRO A 347 7.05 -2.25 -19.68
CA PRO A 347 7.15 -2.36 -18.23
C PRO A 347 8.61 -2.17 -17.78
N THR A 348 8.86 -1.68 -16.58
CA THR A 348 10.23 -1.64 -16.03
C THR A 348 10.64 -3.01 -15.47
N ILE A 349 11.94 -3.22 -15.25
CA ILE A 349 12.43 -4.43 -14.58
C ILE A 349 11.89 -4.53 -13.15
N GLU A 350 11.69 -3.40 -12.48
CA GLU A 350 11.08 -3.33 -11.16
C GLU A 350 9.63 -3.81 -11.21
N GLU A 351 8.84 -3.41 -12.22
CA GLU A 351 7.46 -3.89 -12.42
C GLU A 351 7.42 -5.41 -12.66
N TRP A 352 8.35 -5.96 -13.45
CA TRP A 352 8.49 -7.40 -13.62
C TRP A 352 8.83 -8.13 -12.31
N LYS A 353 9.74 -7.57 -11.50
CA LYS A 353 10.06 -8.15 -10.20
C LYS A 353 8.88 -8.08 -9.23
N GLU A 354 8.08 -7.01 -9.26
CA GLU A 354 6.87 -6.87 -8.45
C GLU A 354 5.82 -7.93 -8.82
N ILE A 355 5.54 -8.09 -10.13
CA ILE A 355 4.55 -9.07 -10.59
C ILE A 355 5.00 -10.51 -10.31
N TRP A 356 6.28 -10.83 -10.50
CA TRP A 356 6.82 -12.16 -10.16
C TRP A 356 6.73 -12.48 -8.68
N LYS A 357 7.06 -11.51 -7.81
CA LYS A 357 6.89 -11.68 -6.35
C LYS A 357 5.43 -11.91 -5.99
N SER A 358 4.49 -11.26 -6.67
CA SER A 358 3.07 -11.49 -6.44
C SER A 358 2.62 -12.89 -6.85
N SER A 359 3.03 -13.36 -8.05
CA SER A 359 2.79 -14.73 -8.52
C SER A 359 3.37 -15.76 -7.54
N ASP A 360 4.63 -15.58 -7.14
CA ASP A 360 5.32 -16.50 -6.22
C ASP A 360 4.67 -16.51 -4.83
N THR A 361 4.18 -15.35 -4.36
CA THR A 361 3.44 -15.25 -3.10
C THR A 361 2.12 -16.02 -3.16
N LEU A 362 1.34 -15.88 -4.23
CA LEU A 362 0.08 -16.60 -4.38
C LEU A 362 0.28 -18.11 -4.48
N LEU A 363 1.32 -18.56 -5.20
CA LEU A 363 1.64 -19.98 -5.28
C LEU A 363 2.03 -20.56 -3.91
N SER A 364 2.63 -19.76 -3.02
CA SER A 364 2.96 -20.21 -1.66
C SER A 364 1.74 -20.47 -0.77
N ILE A 365 0.55 -19.99 -1.15
CA ILE A 365 -0.72 -20.27 -0.47
C ILE A 365 -1.16 -21.71 -0.74
N ILE A 366 -0.84 -22.22 -1.94
CA ILE A 366 -1.26 -23.54 -2.40
C ILE A 366 -0.38 -24.60 -1.73
N LEU A 367 -1.01 -25.54 -1.03
CA LEU A 367 -0.30 -26.67 -0.44
C LEU A 367 0.26 -27.57 -1.56
N PRO A 368 1.45 -28.18 -1.40
CA PRO A 368 2.05 -29.03 -2.44
C PRO A 368 1.10 -30.12 -2.95
N GLU A 369 0.30 -30.73 -2.07
CA GLU A 369 -0.70 -31.74 -2.40
C GLU A 369 -1.88 -31.20 -3.24
N CYS A 370 -2.15 -29.89 -3.16
CA CYS A 370 -3.24 -29.23 -3.89
C CYS A 370 -2.82 -28.79 -5.31
N LEU A 371 -1.55 -28.89 -5.69
CA LEU A 371 -1.06 -28.39 -7.00
C LEU A 371 -1.75 -29.04 -8.21
N TYR A 372 -2.21 -30.28 -8.04
CA TYR A 372 -2.90 -31.04 -9.08
C TYR A 372 -4.43 -30.98 -8.94
N GLU A 373 -4.94 -30.27 -7.94
CA GLU A 373 -6.37 -30.07 -7.77
C GLU A 373 -6.93 -29.10 -8.81
N LYS A 374 -8.20 -29.33 -9.15
CA LYS A 374 -8.98 -28.53 -10.07
C LYS A 374 -10.22 -28.02 -9.32
N PRO A 375 -10.10 -26.96 -8.48
CA PRO A 375 -11.20 -26.48 -7.65
C PRO A 375 -12.34 -25.83 -8.47
N ILE A 376 -12.05 -25.45 -9.72
CA ILE A 376 -13.03 -24.96 -10.69
C ILE A 376 -13.00 -25.88 -11.91
N GLU A 377 -14.13 -26.51 -12.23
CA GLU A 377 -14.22 -27.50 -13.32
C GLU A 377 -13.92 -26.92 -14.71
N PHE A 378 -14.07 -25.61 -14.88
CA PHE A 378 -13.80 -24.88 -16.13
C PHE A 378 -12.35 -24.38 -16.24
N ARG A 379 -11.44 -24.83 -15.37
CA ARG A 379 -10.03 -24.41 -15.32
C ARG A 379 -9.08 -25.61 -15.31
N HIS A 380 -7.83 -25.37 -15.67
CA HIS A 380 -6.78 -26.38 -15.48
C HIS A 380 -6.39 -26.50 -13.99
N PRO A 381 -5.69 -27.57 -13.59
CA PRO A 381 -5.09 -27.62 -12.25
C PRO A 381 -4.02 -26.54 -12.06
N PHE A 382 -3.69 -26.20 -10.81
CA PHE A 382 -2.72 -25.12 -10.52
C PHE A 382 -1.36 -25.31 -11.19
N ILE A 383 -0.87 -26.54 -11.28
CA ILE A 383 0.41 -26.84 -11.93
C ILE A 383 0.49 -26.36 -13.39
N PHE A 384 -0.65 -26.30 -14.09
CA PHE A 384 -0.71 -25.74 -15.45
C PHE A 384 -0.27 -24.29 -15.47
N TYR A 385 -0.79 -23.46 -14.55
CA TYR A 385 -0.53 -22.03 -14.56
C TYR A 385 0.92 -21.66 -14.24
N ILE A 386 1.62 -22.52 -13.48
CA ILE A 386 3.06 -22.36 -13.20
C ILE A 386 3.88 -22.50 -14.49
N GLY A 387 3.47 -23.38 -15.41
CA GLY A 387 4.10 -23.54 -16.72
C GLY A 387 3.57 -22.58 -17.79
N HIS A 388 2.27 -22.34 -17.80
CA HIS A 388 1.57 -21.54 -18.81
C HIS A 388 2.06 -20.10 -18.89
N VAL A 389 2.14 -19.42 -17.75
CA VAL A 389 2.55 -18.01 -17.70
C VAL A 389 3.94 -17.79 -18.31
N PRO A 390 5.01 -18.50 -17.90
CA PRO A 390 6.31 -18.36 -18.54
C PRO A 390 6.32 -18.89 -19.99
N THR A 391 5.55 -19.94 -20.34
CA THR A 391 5.49 -20.43 -21.72
C THR A 391 4.94 -19.36 -22.67
N PHE A 392 3.90 -18.63 -22.28
CA PHE A 392 3.34 -17.54 -23.08
C PHE A 392 4.38 -16.44 -23.35
N LEU A 393 5.12 -16.04 -22.32
CA LEU A 393 6.21 -15.07 -22.45
C LEU A 393 7.32 -15.60 -23.38
N ASP A 394 7.76 -16.83 -23.17
CA ASP A 394 8.85 -17.44 -23.96
C ASP A 394 8.48 -17.54 -25.44
N MET A 395 7.25 -17.94 -25.75
CA MET A 395 6.76 -18.05 -27.13
C MET A 395 6.77 -16.71 -27.85
N LEU A 396 6.26 -15.65 -27.22
CA LEU A 396 6.20 -14.34 -27.86
C LEU A 396 7.60 -13.72 -28.02
N LEU A 397 8.49 -13.89 -27.04
CA LEU A 397 9.89 -13.46 -27.17
C LEU A 397 10.60 -14.24 -28.28
N ALA A 398 10.49 -15.58 -28.30
CA ALA A 398 11.13 -16.41 -29.31
C ALA A 398 10.65 -16.09 -30.72
N ASN A 399 9.35 -15.87 -30.90
CA ASN A 399 8.77 -15.48 -32.19
C ASN A 399 9.25 -14.10 -32.64
N HIS A 400 9.31 -13.13 -31.71
CA HIS A 400 9.79 -11.78 -32.01
C HIS A 400 11.25 -11.78 -32.47
N PHE A 401 12.13 -12.50 -31.74
CA PHE A 401 13.56 -12.58 -32.07
C PHE A 401 13.91 -13.66 -33.11
N LYS A 402 12.93 -14.48 -33.55
CA LYS A 402 13.12 -15.63 -34.45
C LYS A 402 14.13 -16.64 -33.90
N GLU A 403 14.03 -16.90 -32.61
CA GLU A 403 14.90 -17.80 -31.84
C GLU A 403 14.17 -19.10 -31.49
N LYS A 404 14.90 -20.06 -30.92
CA LYS A 404 14.28 -21.27 -30.35
C LYS A 404 13.55 -20.93 -29.04
N PHE A 405 12.59 -21.78 -28.68
CA PHE A 405 11.98 -21.75 -27.34
C PHE A 405 13.01 -22.17 -26.28
N THR A 406 12.80 -21.69 -25.06
CA THR A 406 13.57 -22.11 -23.89
C THR A 406 13.32 -23.60 -23.63
N GLU A 407 14.38 -24.35 -23.33
CA GLU A 407 14.23 -25.78 -23.02
C GLU A 407 13.46 -25.99 -21.71
N PRO A 408 12.65 -27.06 -21.56
CA PRO A 408 12.31 -28.04 -22.59
C PRO A 408 11.32 -27.48 -23.62
N GLN A 409 11.67 -27.51 -24.90
CA GLN A 409 10.84 -26.87 -25.94
C GLN A 409 9.42 -27.45 -26.05
N TYR A 410 9.18 -28.70 -25.63
CA TYR A 410 7.85 -29.32 -25.68
C TYR A 410 6.84 -28.69 -24.72
N PHE A 411 7.29 -27.85 -23.77
CA PHE A 411 6.38 -27.09 -22.89
C PHE A 411 5.46 -26.17 -23.68
N SER A 412 5.88 -25.67 -24.84
CA SER A 412 5.00 -24.91 -25.75
C SER A 412 3.80 -25.73 -26.26
N GLN A 413 3.80 -27.06 -26.19
CA GLN A 413 2.66 -27.86 -26.66
C GLN A 413 1.59 -28.08 -25.57
N ILE A 414 2.01 -28.10 -24.31
CA ILE A 414 1.16 -28.46 -23.16
C ILE A 414 0.78 -27.25 -22.29
N PHE A 415 1.49 -26.13 -22.44
CA PHE A 415 1.31 -24.91 -21.65
C PHE A 415 1.02 -23.67 -22.50
N GLU A 416 0.89 -23.75 -23.83
CA GLU A 416 0.66 -22.58 -24.70
C GLU A 416 -0.67 -21.87 -24.42
N ARG A 417 -1.75 -22.61 -24.18
CA ARG A 417 -3.11 -22.05 -24.17
C ARG A 417 -4.01 -22.76 -23.16
N GLY A 418 -4.66 -21.94 -22.31
CA GLY A 418 -5.65 -22.41 -21.33
C GLY A 418 -6.97 -22.89 -21.96
N ILE A 419 -7.89 -23.33 -21.11
CA ILE A 419 -9.22 -23.81 -21.49
C ILE A 419 -10.33 -22.81 -21.20
N ASP A 420 -11.36 -22.83 -22.04
CA ASP A 420 -12.66 -22.19 -21.82
C ASP A 420 -13.80 -23.12 -22.29
N PRO A 421 -14.20 -24.10 -21.47
CA PRO A 421 -15.32 -24.98 -21.79
C PRO A 421 -16.65 -24.23 -21.71
N ASP A 422 -17.59 -24.56 -22.58
CA ASP A 422 -18.98 -24.09 -22.47
C ASP A 422 -19.60 -24.57 -21.16
N ILE A 423 -20.17 -23.65 -20.38
CA ILE A 423 -20.74 -23.96 -19.07
C ILE A 423 -21.93 -24.92 -19.14
N ASN A 424 -22.71 -24.88 -20.22
CA ASN A 424 -23.87 -25.74 -20.44
C ASN A 424 -23.50 -27.07 -21.11
N ASP A 425 -22.39 -27.12 -21.84
CA ASP A 425 -21.87 -28.34 -22.49
C ASP A 425 -20.33 -28.36 -22.47
N PRO A 426 -19.71 -28.83 -21.37
CA PRO A 426 -18.25 -28.81 -21.21
C PRO A 426 -17.47 -29.63 -22.25
N THR A 427 -18.16 -30.46 -23.07
CA THR A 427 -17.54 -31.17 -24.20
C THR A 427 -17.16 -30.24 -25.34
N LYS A 428 -17.78 -29.04 -25.39
CA LYS A 428 -17.43 -27.96 -26.31
C LYS A 428 -16.47 -27.02 -25.62
N CYS A 429 -15.25 -26.94 -26.13
CA CYS A 429 -14.22 -26.03 -25.63
C CYS A 429 -13.51 -25.41 -26.82
N ASN A 430 -13.12 -24.15 -26.68
CA ASN A 430 -12.22 -23.51 -27.64
C ASN A 430 -10.90 -24.29 -27.74
N PRO A 431 -10.16 -24.21 -28.87
CA PRO A 431 -8.87 -24.87 -29.03
C PRO A 431 -7.93 -24.53 -27.86
N HIS A 432 -7.31 -25.54 -27.27
CA HIS A 432 -6.46 -25.42 -26.09
C HIS A 432 -5.24 -26.34 -26.20
N SER A 433 -4.25 -26.17 -25.32
CA SER A 433 -3.07 -27.03 -25.30
C SER A 433 -3.39 -28.50 -25.05
N ILE A 434 -2.48 -29.38 -25.50
CA ILE A 434 -2.57 -30.81 -25.22
C ILE A 434 -2.53 -31.00 -23.71
N VAL A 435 -3.54 -31.68 -23.15
CA VAL A 435 -3.53 -32.05 -21.73
C VAL A 435 -2.77 -33.37 -21.60
N PRO A 436 -1.60 -33.41 -20.94
CA PRO A 436 -0.82 -34.63 -20.82
C PRO A 436 -1.48 -35.60 -19.83
N ASP A 437 -1.27 -36.90 -20.02
CA ASP A 437 -1.69 -37.93 -19.04
C ASP A 437 -1.08 -37.69 -17.66
N LYS A 438 0.14 -37.13 -17.63
CA LYS A 438 0.86 -36.73 -16.42
C LYS A 438 1.57 -35.41 -16.67
N TRP A 439 1.31 -34.42 -15.82
CA TRP A 439 2.03 -33.15 -15.85
C TRP A 439 3.52 -33.33 -15.51
N PRO A 440 4.42 -32.49 -16.05
CA PRO A 440 5.81 -32.43 -15.63
C PRO A 440 5.95 -32.20 -14.12
N ASP A 441 7.09 -32.61 -13.54
CA ASP A 441 7.37 -32.33 -12.14
C ASP A 441 7.56 -30.83 -11.89
N LEU A 442 7.25 -30.39 -10.66
CA LEU A 442 7.28 -28.98 -10.28
C LEU A 442 8.67 -28.35 -10.48
N ASP A 443 9.73 -29.06 -10.11
CA ASP A 443 11.10 -28.55 -10.19
C ASP A 443 11.50 -28.27 -11.65
N SER A 444 11.10 -29.14 -12.59
CA SER A 444 11.28 -28.92 -14.03
C SER A 444 10.57 -27.65 -14.53
N ILE A 445 9.31 -27.44 -14.09
CA ILE A 445 8.50 -26.28 -14.48
C ILE A 445 9.08 -24.98 -13.88
N VAL A 446 9.48 -25.02 -12.61
CA VAL A 446 10.11 -23.87 -11.93
C VAL A 446 11.46 -23.53 -12.58
N THR A 447 12.27 -24.53 -12.90
CA THR A 447 13.55 -24.33 -13.62
C THR A 447 13.32 -23.71 -15.00
N PHE A 448 12.29 -24.15 -15.73
CA PHE A 448 11.89 -23.51 -16.99
C PHE A 448 11.47 -22.06 -16.79
N ARG A 449 10.57 -21.79 -15.84
CA ARG A 449 10.11 -20.43 -15.50
C ARG A 449 11.29 -19.51 -15.21
N ASP A 450 12.23 -19.94 -14.38
CA ASP A 450 13.37 -19.12 -13.97
C ASP A 450 14.32 -18.83 -15.15
N ARG A 451 14.49 -19.78 -16.08
CA ARG A 451 15.21 -19.53 -17.34
C ARG A 451 14.49 -18.52 -18.22
N VAL A 452 13.17 -18.56 -18.32
CA VAL A 452 12.39 -17.58 -19.09
C VAL A 452 12.46 -16.19 -18.45
N ARG A 453 12.35 -16.10 -17.11
CA ARG A 453 12.55 -14.84 -16.38
C ARG A 453 13.96 -14.27 -16.62
N GLN A 454 14.99 -15.12 -16.64
CA GLN A 454 16.35 -14.70 -16.98
C GLN A 454 16.45 -14.23 -18.44
N ARG A 455 15.84 -14.95 -19.39
CA ARG A 455 15.76 -14.53 -20.81
C ARG A 455 15.16 -13.14 -20.95
N LEU A 456 14.09 -12.83 -20.21
CA LEU A 456 13.51 -11.49 -20.18
C LEU A 456 14.51 -10.45 -19.64
N ILE A 457 15.18 -10.73 -18.52
CA ILE A 457 16.20 -9.82 -17.98
C ILE A 457 17.30 -9.55 -19.02
N ASP A 458 17.71 -10.58 -19.75
CA ASP A 458 18.72 -10.47 -20.80
C ASP A 458 18.24 -9.58 -21.96
N VAL A 459 16.94 -9.59 -22.30
CA VAL A 459 16.35 -8.65 -23.26
C VAL A 459 16.57 -7.20 -22.82
N TYR A 460 16.28 -6.85 -21.56
CA TYR A 460 16.52 -5.49 -21.05
C TYR A 460 18.00 -5.12 -20.96
N ASN A 461 18.87 -6.11 -20.69
CA ASN A 461 20.31 -5.88 -20.65
C ASN A 461 20.87 -5.60 -22.04
N ASN A 462 20.42 -6.33 -23.06
CA ASN A 462 20.95 -6.30 -24.41
C ASN A 462 20.29 -5.22 -25.31
N HIS A 463 19.04 -4.84 -25.02
CA HIS A 463 18.29 -3.85 -25.81
C HIS A 463 18.10 -2.54 -25.03
N LYS A 464 19.08 -1.64 -25.14
CA LYS A 464 19.00 -0.31 -24.50
C LYS A 464 17.96 0.62 -25.12
N THR A 465 17.65 0.42 -26.39
CA THR A 465 16.57 1.14 -27.10
C THR A 465 15.51 0.13 -27.48
N MET A 466 14.32 0.28 -26.93
CA MET A 466 13.17 -0.60 -27.22
C MET A 466 12.45 -0.12 -28.48
N THR A 467 12.12 -1.05 -29.38
CA THR A 467 11.16 -0.79 -30.45
C THR A 467 9.74 -0.88 -29.90
N ARG A 468 8.76 -0.30 -30.61
CA ARG A 468 7.36 -0.37 -30.19
C ARG A 468 6.83 -1.79 -30.27
N SER A 469 7.24 -2.56 -31.30
CA SER A 469 6.88 -3.96 -31.49
C SER A 469 7.39 -4.85 -30.35
N LEU A 470 8.64 -4.65 -29.90
CA LEU A 470 9.16 -5.34 -28.72
C LEU A 470 8.43 -4.90 -27.45
N GLY A 471 8.19 -3.59 -27.28
CA GLY A 471 7.40 -3.06 -26.18
C GLY A 471 6.02 -3.72 -26.09
N ARG A 472 5.32 -3.88 -27.24
CA ARG A 472 4.04 -4.59 -27.29
C ARG A 472 4.15 -6.02 -26.76
N VAL A 473 5.16 -6.78 -27.17
CA VAL A 473 5.39 -8.14 -26.68
C VAL A 473 5.58 -8.14 -25.16
N LEU A 474 6.42 -7.24 -24.65
CA LEU A 474 6.68 -7.11 -23.21
C LEU A 474 5.41 -6.72 -22.44
N TRP A 475 4.61 -5.78 -22.94
CA TRP A 475 3.39 -5.35 -22.26
C TRP A 475 2.28 -6.40 -22.32
N MET A 476 2.09 -7.04 -23.48
CA MET A 476 1.11 -8.12 -23.66
C MET A 476 1.38 -9.28 -22.69
N THR A 477 2.65 -9.69 -22.58
CA THR A 477 3.05 -10.78 -21.67
C THR A 477 2.98 -10.37 -20.20
N PHE A 478 3.25 -9.10 -19.89
CA PHE A 478 3.07 -8.54 -18.55
C PHE A 478 1.61 -8.54 -18.11
N GLU A 479 0.70 -8.02 -18.96
CA GLU A 479 -0.74 -8.03 -18.67
C GLU A 479 -1.31 -9.44 -18.63
N HIS A 480 -0.81 -10.35 -19.47
CA HIS A 480 -1.18 -11.77 -19.41
C HIS A 480 -0.86 -12.38 -18.04
N GLU A 481 0.35 -12.18 -17.51
CA GLU A 481 0.70 -12.64 -16.16
C GLU A 481 -0.19 -11.98 -15.08
N ALA A 482 -0.49 -10.68 -15.23
CA ALA A 482 -1.37 -9.95 -14.32
C ALA A 482 -2.80 -10.49 -14.27
N LEU A 483 -3.36 -10.88 -15.43
CA LEU A 483 -4.68 -11.51 -15.51
C LEU A 483 -4.68 -12.92 -14.90
N HIS A 484 -3.57 -13.65 -15.01
CA HIS A 484 -3.42 -14.96 -14.40
C HIS A 484 -3.28 -14.91 -12.87
N ILE A 485 -2.72 -13.85 -12.30
CA ILE A 485 -2.69 -13.63 -10.84
C ILE A 485 -4.11 -13.58 -10.27
N GLU A 486 -5.02 -12.81 -10.89
CA GLU A 486 -6.41 -12.74 -10.47
C GLU A 486 -7.13 -14.10 -10.68
N THR A 487 -6.80 -14.80 -11.76
CA THR A 487 -7.32 -16.16 -12.03
C THR A 487 -6.93 -17.17 -10.97
N LEU A 488 -5.64 -17.22 -10.62
CA LEU A 488 -5.14 -18.06 -9.54
C LEU A 488 -5.83 -17.75 -8.23
N LEU A 489 -6.07 -16.47 -7.94
CA LEU A 489 -6.67 -16.06 -6.68
C LEU A 489 -8.11 -16.52 -6.53
N TYR A 490 -8.95 -16.35 -7.55
CA TYR A 490 -10.33 -16.85 -7.46
C TYR A 490 -10.39 -18.39 -7.47
N MET A 491 -9.38 -19.09 -8.01
CA MET A 491 -9.26 -20.54 -7.85
C MET A 491 -8.84 -20.94 -6.43
N ILE A 492 -7.87 -20.24 -5.85
CA ILE A 492 -7.34 -20.49 -4.51
C ILE A 492 -8.45 -20.40 -3.45
N VAL A 493 -9.28 -19.35 -3.49
CA VAL A 493 -10.36 -19.18 -2.49
C VAL A 493 -11.43 -20.28 -2.53
N GLN A 494 -11.48 -21.07 -3.60
CA GLN A 494 -12.39 -22.22 -3.74
C GLN A 494 -11.84 -23.51 -3.11
N LEU A 495 -10.54 -23.58 -2.81
CA LEU A 495 -9.96 -24.70 -2.07
C LEU A 495 -10.63 -24.83 -0.69
N LYS A 496 -10.75 -26.07 -0.22
CA LYS A 496 -11.30 -26.37 1.11
C LYS A 496 -10.30 -26.02 2.22
N ASN A 497 -9.01 -26.24 1.94
CA ASN A 497 -7.92 -26.02 2.88
C ASN A 497 -6.93 -25.03 2.21
N ILE A 498 -6.88 -23.80 2.72
CA ILE A 498 -5.88 -22.80 2.34
C ILE A 498 -5.14 -22.34 3.58
N LYS A 499 -3.87 -21.95 3.41
CA LYS A 499 -3.14 -21.22 4.44
C LYS A 499 -3.33 -19.72 4.20
N PRO A 500 -3.40 -18.89 5.25
CA PRO A 500 -3.25 -17.45 5.08
C PRO A 500 -1.97 -17.14 4.30
N PRO A 501 -1.97 -16.14 3.41
CA PRO A 501 -0.77 -15.75 2.66
C PRO A 501 0.38 -15.40 3.61
N LYS A 502 1.56 -16.00 3.39
CA LYS A 502 2.74 -15.73 4.22
C LYS A 502 3.16 -14.26 4.09
N GLY A 503 3.46 -13.61 5.22
CA GLY A 503 3.90 -12.22 5.24
C GLY A 503 2.76 -11.20 5.04
N ILE A 504 1.50 -11.64 5.05
CA ILE A 504 0.33 -10.76 5.08
C ILE A 504 -0.26 -10.71 6.47
N VAL A 505 -0.47 -9.49 6.97
CA VAL A 505 -1.15 -9.28 8.25
C VAL A 505 -2.63 -9.58 8.07
N ILE A 506 -3.15 -10.52 8.89
CA ILE A 506 -4.56 -10.88 8.87
C ILE A 506 -5.35 -9.70 9.46
N PRO A 507 -6.36 -9.17 8.75
CA PRO A 507 -7.17 -8.08 9.28
C PRO A 507 -7.98 -8.57 10.48
N ARG A 508 -8.20 -7.67 11.45
CA ARG A 508 -9.17 -7.93 12.52
C ARG A 508 -10.56 -7.80 11.93
N TRP A 509 -11.25 -8.93 11.82
CA TRP A 509 -12.63 -8.93 11.35
C TRP A 509 -13.53 -8.22 12.35
N LYS A 510 -14.18 -7.14 11.90
CA LYS A 510 -15.19 -6.40 12.65
C LYS A 510 -16.54 -6.58 11.93
N PRO A 511 -17.65 -6.75 12.64
CA PRO A 511 -18.97 -6.67 12.01
C PRO A 511 -19.09 -5.34 11.26
N SER A 512 -19.65 -5.38 10.04
CA SER A 512 -20.05 -4.16 9.35
C SER A 512 -21.13 -3.44 10.17
N ILE A 513 -21.30 -2.14 9.94
CA ILE A 513 -22.41 -1.39 10.54
C ILE A 513 -23.75 -2.01 10.09
N ASP A 514 -24.64 -2.29 11.06
CA ASP A 514 -25.87 -3.09 10.87
C ASP A 514 -26.86 -2.53 9.82
N SER A 515 -26.76 -1.24 9.48
CA SER A 515 -27.59 -0.63 8.44
C SER A 515 -26.95 -0.75 7.06
N VAL A 516 -27.66 -1.37 6.11
CA VAL A 516 -27.27 -1.34 4.69
C VAL A 516 -27.12 0.11 4.25
N PRO A 517 -25.95 0.54 3.74
CA PRO A 517 -25.72 1.92 3.33
C PRO A 517 -26.71 2.34 2.26
N LYS A 518 -27.18 3.58 2.29
CA LYS A 518 -28.15 4.08 1.29
C LYS A 518 -27.55 3.96 -0.12
N CYS A 519 -28.32 3.43 -1.06
CA CYS A 519 -27.97 3.38 -2.48
C CYS A 519 -28.79 4.42 -3.24
N ASP A 520 -28.18 5.55 -3.60
CA ASP A 520 -28.86 6.60 -4.34
C ASP A 520 -28.75 6.38 -5.86
N LEU A 521 -29.78 6.79 -6.59
CA LEU A 521 -29.78 6.80 -8.06
C LEU A 521 -29.26 8.14 -8.56
N ILE A 522 -28.07 8.10 -9.15
CA ILE A 522 -27.38 9.23 -9.76
C ILE A 522 -27.85 9.38 -11.19
N THR A 523 -28.20 10.60 -11.60
CA THR A 523 -28.60 10.89 -12.99
C THR A 523 -27.36 11.19 -13.83
N ILE A 524 -27.16 10.40 -14.88
CA ILE A 524 -26.11 10.62 -15.87
C ILE A 524 -26.75 11.30 -17.09
N PRO A 525 -26.30 12.50 -17.49
CA PRO A 525 -26.88 13.20 -18.63
C PRO A 525 -26.49 12.53 -19.95
N THR A 526 -27.30 12.77 -21.00
CA THR A 526 -26.95 12.36 -22.37
C THR A 526 -25.58 12.91 -22.74
N LYS A 527 -24.67 12.04 -23.20
CA LYS A 527 -23.29 12.41 -23.52
C LYS A 527 -22.77 11.59 -24.69
N ILE A 528 -21.94 12.22 -25.51
CA ILE A 528 -21.12 11.52 -26.51
C ILE A 528 -19.81 11.16 -25.83
N ILE A 529 -19.46 9.86 -25.84
CA ILE A 529 -18.20 9.36 -25.28
C ILE A 529 -17.42 8.61 -26.35
N THR A 530 -16.09 8.70 -26.26
CA THR A 530 -15.19 7.81 -27.02
C THR A 530 -15.08 6.48 -26.27
N ILE A 531 -15.16 5.34 -26.93
CA ILE A 531 -14.82 4.03 -26.35
C ILE A 531 -13.68 3.43 -27.16
N GLY A 532 -12.81 2.68 -26.49
CA GLY A 532 -11.65 2.07 -27.11
C GLY A 532 -10.47 3.03 -27.26
N HIS A 533 -9.44 2.54 -27.95
CA HIS A 533 -8.16 3.20 -28.18
C HIS A 533 -7.59 2.75 -29.53
N ASP A 534 -6.85 3.62 -30.21
CA ASP A 534 -6.22 3.30 -31.49
C ASP A 534 -4.77 2.85 -31.28
N ASP A 535 -4.54 1.55 -31.33
CA ASP A 535 -3.23 0.91 -31.12
C ASP A 535 -3.01 -0.21 -32.15
N ASN A 536 -2.77 0.14 -33.40
CA ASN A 536 -2.65 -0.80 -34.51
C ASN A 536 -1.25 -1.45 -34.56
N GLU A 537 -1.22 -2.78 -34.45
CA GLU A 537 -0.01 -3.62 -34.49
C GLU A 537 0.81 -3.44 -35.78
N HIS A 538 0.17 -3.28 -36.94
CA HIS A 538 0.86 -3.23 -38.24
C HIS A 538 1.74 -1.99 -38.43
N VAL A 539 1.56 -0.97 -37.59
CA VAL A 539 2.29 0.30 -37.67
C VAL A 539 3.18 0.55 -36.46
N ASP A 540 3.38 -0.46 -35.59
CA ASP A 540 4.13 -0.36 -34.34
C ASP A 540 5.46 0.40 -34.52
N ASP A 541 6.30 -0.05 -35.44
CA ASP A 541 7.64 0.54 -35.61
C ASP A 541 7.63 1.86 -36.41
N THR A 542 6.45 2.41 -36.69
CA THR A 542 6.25 3.75 -37.26
C THR A 542 5.58 4.72 -36.30
N VAL A 543 5.19 4.27 -35.10
CA VAL A 543 4.55 5.09 -34.06
C VAL A 543 5.42 5.23 -32.80
N PRO A 544 5.19 6.24 -31.95
CA PRO A 544 5.97 6.44 -30.73
C PRO A 544 5.87 5.29 -29.73
N LEU A 545 6.98 4.97 -29.06
CA LEU A 545 7.03 3.97 -27.97
C LEU A 545 6.06 4.28 -26.82
N ASN A 546 5.79 5.58 -26.60
CA ASN A 546 4.91 6.03 -25.52
C ASN A 546 3.40 5.87 -25.83
N LEU A 547 3.03 5.37 -27.02
CA LEU A 547 1.65 4.95 -27.30
C LEU A 547 1.26 3.83 -26.31
N GLN A 548 0.10 3.98 -25.67
CA GLN A 548 -0.39 3.02 -24.69
C GLN A 548 -0.77 1.70 -25.37
N PHE A 549 -0.47 0.58 -24.72
CA PHE A 549 -0.89 -0.73 -25.18
C PHE A 549 -2.40 -0.92 -24.98
N GLY A 550 -3.07 -1.44 -26.00
CA GLY A 550 -4.41 -2.02 -25.89
C GLY A 550 -4.47 -3.41 -26.50
N TRP A 551 -5.29 -4.27 -25.92
CA TRP A 551 -5.66 -5.54 -26.56
C TRP A 551 -6.47 -5.29 -27.84
N ASP A 552 -6.52 -6.28 -28.73
CA ASP A 552 -7.23 -6.17 -30.01
C ASP A 552 -8.73 -5.83 -29.84
N ASN A 553 -9.38 -6.28 -28.77
CA ASN A 553 -10.78 -5.93 -28.47
C ASN A 553 -11.01 -4.49 -28.00
N GLU A 554 -9.94 -3.74 -27.73
CA GLU A 554 -9.99 -2.34 -27.29
C GLU A 554 -9.92 -1.35 -28.47
N ARG A 555 -9.63 -1.84 -29.67
CA ARG A 555 -9.52 -1.04 -30.89
C ARG A 555 -10.57 -1.42 -31.95
N PRO A 556 -10.95 -0.51 -32.85
CA PRO A 556 -10.55 0.90 -32.91
C PRO A 556 -11.30 1.77 -31.89
N SER A 557 -10.85 3.01 -31.73
CA SER A 557 -11.61 4.03 -31.02
C SER A 557 -12.90 4.37 -31.77
N ARG A 558 -14.00 4.56 -31.03
CA ARG A 558 -15.33 4.83 -31.61
C ARG A 558 -16.12 5.82 -30.75
N GLN A 559 -16.93 6.66 -31.40
CA GLN A 559 -17.85 7.58 -30.72
C GLN A 559 -19.21 6.91 -30.52
N VAL A 560 -19.74 7.00 -29.29
CA VAL A 560 -21.07 6.48 -28.96
C VAL A 560 -21.87 7.53 -28.20
N THR A 561 -23.13 7.72 -28.60
CA THR A 561 -24.07 8.58 -27.88
C THR A 561 -24.77 7.75 -26.81
N VAL A 562 -24.50 8.05 -25.55
CA VAL A 562 -25.18 7.46 -24.39
C VAL A 562 -26.34 8.38 -24.01
N GLN A 563 -27.55 7.84 -23.97
CA GLN A 563 -28.74 8.58 -23.55
C GLN A 563 -28.74 8.79 -22.03
N SER A 564 -29.47 9.80 -21.55
CA SER A 564 -29.62 10.01 -20.11
C SER A 564 -30.22 8.79 -19.42
N PHE A 565 -29.64 8.40 -18.29
CA PHE A 565 -30.08 7.25 -17.49
C PHE A 565 -29.82 7.52 -16.01
N LYS A 566 -30.35 6.67 -15.13
CA LYS A 566 -30.04 6.71 -13.69
C LYS A 566 -29.29 5.46 -13.26
N ILE A 567 -28.25 5.60 -12.45
CA ILE A 567 -27.42 4.48 -11.99
C ILE A 567 -27.17 4.53 -10.49
N GLN A 568 -27.07 3.37 -9.85
CA GLN A 568 -26.75 3.25 -8.42
C GLN A 568 -25.40 3.87 -8.07
N SER A 569 -25.31 4.54 -6.92
CA SER A 569 -24.08 5.17 -6.40
C SER A 569 -23.01 4.18 -5.92
N ARG A 570 -23.40 2.94 -5.64
CA ARG A 570 -22.53 1.83 -5.24
C ARG A 570 -23.01 0.49 -5.83
N PRO A 571 -22.16 -0.55 -5.87
CA PRO A 571 -22.59 -1.90 -6.23
C PRO A 571 -23.56 -2.49 -5.20
N VAL A 572 -24.23 -3.57 -5.59
CA VAL A 572 -25.10 -4.36 -4.73
C VAL A 572 -24.30 -5.08 -3.65
N THR A 573 -24.77 -5.08 -2.41
CA THR A 573 -24.08 -5.73 -1.29
C THR A 573 -24.52 -7.18 -1.06
N ASN A 574 -23.71 -7.95 -0.30
CA ASN A 574 -24.09 -9.29 0.16
C ASN A 574 -25.42 -9.27 0.94
N GLY A 575 -25.65 -8.26 1.78
CA GLY A 575 -26.88 -8.11 2.55
C GLY A 575 -28.11 -7.88 1.69
N GLU A 576 -28.00 -7.06 0.66
CA GLU A 576 -29.08 -6.83 -0.32
C GLU A 576 -29.42 -8.10 -1.10
N TYR A 577 -28.39 -8.82 -1.57
CA TYR A 577 -28.60 -10.08 -2.28
C TYR A 577 -29.17 -11.18 -1.37
N LEU A 578 -28.70 -11.28 -0.14
CA LEU A 578 -29.25 -12.21 0.86
C LEU A 578 -30.72 -11.91 1.16
N HIS A 579 -31.10 -10.63 1.20
CA HIS A 579 -32.50 -10.22 1.34
C HIS A 579 -33.36 -10.64 0.14
N PHE A 580 -32.85 -10.47 -1.09
CA PHE A 580 -33.48 -11.00 -2.30
C PHE A 580 -33.70 -12.51 -2.20
N MET A 581 -32.66 -13.26 -1.84
CA MET A 581 -32.74 -14.72 -1.71
C MET A 581 -33.80 -15.16 -0.68
N LYS A 582 -33.81 -14.52 0.50
CA LYS A 582 -34.79 -14.79 1.56
C LYS A 582 -36.22 -14.51 1.11
N THR A 583 -36.43 -13.39 0.42
CA THR A 583 -37.76 -12.92 -0.01
C THR A 583 -38.33 -13.78 -1.14
N THR A 584 -37.48 -14.22 -2.06
CA THR A 584 -37.87 -15.05 -3.21
C THR A 584 -37.79 -16.55 -2.94
N ILE A 585 -37.32 -16.94 -1.75
CA ILE A 585 -37.02 -18.33 -1.38
C ILE A 585 -35.99 -18.96 -2.36
N ASN A 586 -35.15 -18.14 -2.99
CA ASN A 586 -34.10 -18.60 -3.89
C ASN A 586 -32.95 -19.20 -3.08
N LYS A 587 -32.65 -20.48 -3.32
CA LYS A 587 -31.56 -21.22 -2.64
C LYS A 587 -30.25 -21.25 -3.43
N GLU A 588 -30.20 -20.64 -4.61
CA GLU A 588 -29.00 -20.53 -5.42
C GLU A 588 -28.11 -19.39 -4.87
N TYR A 589 -27.12 -19.74 -4.05
CA TYR A 589 -26.10 -18.83 -3.54
C TYR A 589 -24.86 -18.82 -4.45
N PRO A 590 -24.12 -17.71 -4.53
CA PRO A 590 -22.89 -17.66 -5.32
C PRO A 590 -21.76 -18.49 -4.68
N PRO A 591 -20.81 -19.04 -5.47
CA PRO A 591 -19.65 -19.79 -4.97
C PRO A 591 -18.67 -18.96 -4.13
N SER A 592 -18.79 -17.63 -4.16
CA SER A 592 -18.12 -16.73 -3.23
C SER A 592 -18.59 -16.90 -1.79
N TRP A 593 -19.72 -17.58 -1.55
CA TRP A 593 -20.26 -17.92 -0.24
C TRP A 593 -20.00 -19.39 0.13
N VAL A 594 -20.05 -19.67 1.43
CA VAL A 594 -20.03 -21.01 2.01
C VAL A 594 -21.34 -21.23 2.76
N SER A 595 -22.07 -22.26 2.39
CA SER A 595 -23.32 -22.63 3.08
C SER A 595 -23.01 -23.28 4.43
N ILE A 596 -23.60 -22.74 5.50
CA ILE A 596 -23.62 -23.35 6.83
C ILE A 596 -24.94 -24.11 7.02
N ASP A 597 -26.06 -23.43 6.79
CA ASP A 597 -27.38 -24.02 6.70
C ASP A 597 -28.20 -23.27 5.63
N PRO A 598 -28.35 -23.85 4.42
CA PRO A 598 -29.04 -23.18 3.33
C PRO A 598 -30.55 -23.10 3.60
N SER A 599 -31.12 -23.95 4.46
CA SER A 599 -32.55 -23.89 4.80
C SER A 599 -32.86 -22.61 5.58
N LEU A 600 -31.93 -22.18 6.44
CA LEU A 600 -31.99 -20.97 7.26
C LEU A 600 -31.37 -19.73 6.61
N PHE A 601 -30.88 -19.83 5.37
CA PHE A 601 -30.12 -18.77 4.70
C PHE A 601 -28.90 -18.30 5.50
N HIS A 602 -28.22 -19.25 6.15
CA HIS A 602 -27.01 -19.00 6.92
C HIS A 602 -25.78 -19.33 6.09
N TYR A 603 -25.04 -18.27 5.74
CA TYR A 603 -23.86 -18.32 4.88
C TYR A 603 -22.68 -17.59 5.51
N LYS A 604 -21.48 -17.97 5.09
CA LYS A 604 -20.23 -17.23 5.28
C LYS A 604 -19.72 -16.74 3.93
N VAL A 605 -18.86 -15.73 3.91
CA VAL A 605 -18.24 -15.21 2.68
C VAL A 605 -16.78 -15.66 2.61
N ARG A 606 -16.36 -16.21 1.47
CA ARG A 606 -14.98 -16.67 1.26
C ARG A 606 -14.01 -15.49 1.19
N THR A 607 -12.86 -15.66 1.80
CA THR A 607 -11.71 -14.75 1.66
C THR A 607 -10.43 -15.57 1.50
N VAL A 608 -9.32 -14.92 1.15
CA VAL A 608 -7.98 -15.54 1.12
C VAL A 608 -7.49 -15.99 2.51
N PHE A 609 -8.14 -15.53 3.59
CA PHE A 609 -7.84 -15.90 4.97
C PHE A 609 -8.82 -16.97 5.51
N GLY A 610 -9.70 -17.49 4.66
CA GLY A 610 -10.79 -18.38 5.04
C GLY A 610 -12.15 -17.67 5.12
N PRO A 611 -13.25 -18.41 5.35
CA PRO A 611 -14.59 -17.83 5.36
C PRO A 611 -14.85 -16.94 6.58
N VAL A 612 -15.40 -15.76 6.35
CA VAL A 612 -15.84 -14.81 7.39
C VAL A 612 -17.37 -14.85 7.53
N ASP A 613 -17.88 -14.52 8.72
CA ASP A 613 -19.32 -14.48 8.95
C ASP A 613 -20.00 -13.38 8.11
N MET A 614 -21.26 -13.63 7.71
CA MET A 614 -22.00 -12.69 6.87
C MET A 614 -22.11 -11.30 7.51
N ASN A 615 -22.17 -11.18 8.83
CA ASN A 615 -22.21 -9.87 9.51
C ASN A 615 -20.94 -9.03 9.31
N ILE A 616 -19.79 -9.64 9.00
CA ILE A 616 -18.53 -8.95 8.67
C ILE A 616 -18.54 -8.47 7.21
N ALA A 617 -19.21 -9.20 6.33
CA ALA A 617 -19.18 -8.98 4.89
C ALA A 617 -20.51 -8.47 4.32
N VAL A 618 -21.49 -8.16 5.17
CA VAL A 618 -22.88 -7.83 4.77
C VAL A 618 -22.92 -6.61 3.85
N ASN A 619 -22.00 -5.66 4.05
CA ASN A 619 -21.90 -4.44 3.26
C ASN A 619 -20.86 -4.52 2.14
N TRP A 620 -20.20 -5.67 1.93
CA TRP A 620 -19.28 -5.83 0.81
C TRP A 620 -20.05 -6.05 -0.50
N PRO A 621 -19.50 -5.64 -1.66
CA PRO A 621 -20.05 -6.01 -2.96
C PRO A 621 -20.24 -7.53 -3.08
N VAL A 622 -21.44 -7.97 -3.46
CA VAL A 622 -21.72 -9.40 -3.70
C VAL A 622 -21.06 -9.86 -4.99
N MET A 623 -20.40 -11.02 -5.00
CA MET A 623 -19.83 -11.60 -6.23
C MET A 623 -20.80 -12.62 -6.82
N LEU A 624 -21.20 -12.42 -8.08
CA LEU A 624 -22.27 -13.15 -8.77
C LEU A 624 -21.85 -13.57 -10.18
N SER A 625 -22.56 -14.54 -10.77
CA SER A 625 -22.61 -14.66 -12.24
C SER A 625 -23.49 -13.57 -12.85
N GLN A 626 -23.39 -13.35 -14.16
CA GLN A 626 -24.27 -12.38 -14.84
C GLN A 626 -25.73 -12.83 -14.79
N GLU A 627 -26.01 -14.13 -14.91
CA GLU A 627 -27.37 -14.67 -14.81
C GLU A 627 -27.98 -14.42 -13.43
N GLN A 628 -27.19 -14.57 -12.36
CA GLN A 628 -27.58 -14.23 -11.00
C GLN A 628 -27.86 -12.74 -10.85
N ALA A 629 -27.01 -11.90 -11.44
CA ALA A 629 -27.18 -10.44 -11.46
C ALA A 629 -28.45 -10.02 -12.22
N CYS A 630 -28.75 -10.63 -13.37
CA CYS A 630 -29.98 -10.37 -14.14
C CYS A 630 -31.24 -10.70 -13.33
N ARG A 631 -31.29 -11.86 -12.67
CA ARG A 631 -32.44 -12.22 -11.80
C ARG A 631 -32.65 -11.23 -10.66
N TYR A 632 -31.57 -10.73 -10.07
CA TYR A 632 -31.64 -9.68 -9.04
C TYR A 632 -32.14 -8.34 -9.62
N ALA A 633 -31.67 -7.96 -10.82
CA ALA A 633 -32.11 -6.76 -11.52
C ALA A 633 -33.61 -6.82 -11.86
N GLU A 634 -34.09 -7.97 -12.35
CA GLU A 634 -35.51 -8.20 -12.63
C GLU A 634 -36.37 -8.06 -11.36
N TRP A 635 -35.94 -8.64 -10.24
CA TRP A 635 -36.63 -8.53 -8.96
C TRP A 635 -36.73 -7.08 -8.46
N THR A 636 -35.67 -6.29 -8.63
CA THR A 636 -35.65 -4.86 -8.28
C THR A 636 -36.33 -3.96 -9.34
N LYS A 637 -36.80 -4.53 -10.46
CA LYS A 637 -37.37 -3.79 -11.60
C LYS A 637 -36.39 -2.76 -12.18
N MET A 638 -35.12 -3.16 -12.27
CA MET A 638 -34.02 -2.41 -12.87
C MET A 638 -33.33 -3.27 -13.92
N ARG A 639 -32.24 -2.77 -14.50
CA ARG A 639 -31.41 -3.49 -15.47
C ARG A 639 -29.93 -3.29 -15.18
N LEU A 640 -29.10 -4.16 -15.77
CA LEU A 640 -27.66 -3.93 -15.84
C LEU A 640 -27.37 -2.77 -16.83
N PRO A 641 -26.34 -1.95 -16.59
CA PRO A 641 -25.91 -0.94 -17.55
C PRO A 641 -25.24 -1.59 -18.77
N THR A 642 -25.24 -0.90 -19.90
CA THR A 642 -24.36 -1.26 -21.02
C THR A 642 -22.91 -0.90 -20.70
N GLU A 643 -21.96 -1.43 -21.48
CA GLU A 643 -20.55 -1.03 -21.45
C GLU A 643 -20.41 0.50 -21.52
N GLU A 644 -21.10 1.12 -22.48
CA GLU A 644 -21.09 2.57 -22.73
C GLU A 644 -21.61 3.37 -21.53
N GLU A 645 -22.73 2.95 -20.95
CA GLU A 645 -23.34 3.60 -19.79
C GLU A 645 -22.41 3.55 -18.58
N LEU A 646 -21.88 2.37 -18.27
CA LEU A 646 -20.98 2.19 -17.14
C LEU A 646 -19.67 2.96 -17.30
N ARG A 647 -19.14 3.06 -18.54
CA ARG A 647 -18.00 3.95 -18.84
C ARG A 647 -18.33 5.42 -18.60
N CYS A 648 -19.49 5.88 -19.05
CA CYS A 648 -19.92 7.25 -18.82
C CYS A 648 -20.01 7.58 -17.32
N PHE A 649 -20.47 6.63 -16.50
CA PHE A 649 -20.47 6.77 -15.05
C PHE A 649 -19.04 6.90 -14.49
N TYR A 650 -18.13 6.00 -14.86
CA TYR A 650 -16.75 6.06 -14.40
C TYR A 650 -16.02 7.36 -14.81
N ASP A 651 -16.22 7.83 -16.04
CA ASP A 651 -15.63 9.07 -16.54
C ASP A 651 -16.07 10.32 -15.76
N LEU A 652 -17.26 10.29 -15.16
CA LEU A 652 -17.82 11.43 -14.41
C LEU A 652 -17.46 11.42 -12.92
N TYR A 653 -17.37 10.24 -12.32
CA TYR A 653 -17.29 10.10 -10.86
C TYR A 653 -15.94 9.58 -10.36
N THR A 654 -15.08 9.05 -11.22
CA THR A 654 -13.75 8.59 -10.80
C THR A 654 -12.79 9.76 -10.75
N SER A 655 -12.44 10.21 -9.55
CA SER A 655 -11.37 11.18 -9.37
C SER A 655 -10.01 10.49 -9.55
N PRO A 656 -9.01 11.14 -10.20
CA PRO A 656 -7.64 10.65 -10.25
C PRO A 656 -7.01 10.40 -8.87
N ASN A 657 -7.51 11.10 -7.84
CA ASN A 657 -7.05 10.99 -6.46
C ASN A 657 -7.89 10.01 -5.63
N SER A 658 -8.81 9.26 -6.25
CA SER A 658 -9.65 8.29 -5.53
C SER A 658 -8.79 7.16 -4.99
N GLU A 659 -9.01 6.80 -3.73
CA GLU A 659 -8.43 5.61 -3.15
C GLU A 659 -9.23 4.38 -3.62
N LEU A 660 -8.68 3.69 -4.60
CA LEU A 660 -9.30 2.50 -5.16
C LEU A 660 -8.74 1.25 -4.46
N ASN A 661 -9.63 0.37 -3.99
CA ASN A 661 -9.26 -0.96 -3.54
C ASN A 661 -8.93 -1.82 -4.77
N ILE A 662 -7.68 -1.77 -5.21
CA ILE A 662 -7.11 -2.41 -6.41
C ILE A 662 -5.67 -2.81 -6.11
N GLY A 663 -5.16 -3.85 -6.74
CA GLY A 663 -3.75 -4.24 -6.61
C GLY A 663 -3.38 -4.67 -5.20
N PHE A 664 -4.29 -5.38 -4.53
CA PHE A 664 -4.12 -5.86 -3.15
C PHE A 664 -3.96 -4.74 -2.13
N PHE A 665 -4.52 -3.56 -2.41
CA PHE A 665 -4.63 -2.49 -1.40
C PHE A 665 -5.33 -3.01 -0.14
N HIS A 666 -6.43 -3.74 -0.34
CA HIS A 666 -6.90 -4.75 0.61
C HIS A 666 -6.89 -6.13 -0.05
N TRP A 667 -6.71 -7.16 0.77
CA TRP A 667 -6.72 -8.57 0.33
C TRP A 667 -8.13 -9.18 0.26
N HIS A 668 -9.15 -8.32 0.27
CA HIS A 668 -10.56 -8.68 0.19
C HIS A 668 -11.40 -7.45 -0.24
N PRO A 669 -12.66 -7.63 -0.67
CA PRO A 669 -13.60 -6.52 -0.81
C PRO A 669 -13.81 -5.84 0.54
N THR A 670 -14.07 -4.54 0.53
CA THR A 670 -14.39 -3.77 1.73
C THR A 670 -15.86 -3.35 1.73
N ASP A 671 -16.35 -2.85 2.87
CA ASP A 671 -17.67 -2.22 2.95
C ASP A 671 -17.79 -1.14 1.86
N VAL A 672 -18.94 -1.11 1.19
CA VAL A 672 -19.33 0.01 0.34
C VAL A 672 -19.36 1.31 1.17
N PRO A 673 -19.15 2.49 0.56
CA PRO A 673 -19.09 3.75 1.30
C PRO A 673 -20.32 4.00 2.18
N GLN A 674 -20.06 4.43 3.42
CA GLN A 674 -21.10 4.72 4.42
C GLN A 674 -21.62 6.16 4.33
N ASP A 675 -20.82 7.09 3.79
CA ASP A 675 -21.25 8.47 3.53
C ASP A 675 -22.31 8.49 2.43
N LYS A 676 -23.43 9.17 2.71
CA LYS A 676 -24.57 9.32 1.79
C LYS A 676 -24.20 10.04 0.50
N ASN A 677 -23.14 10.84 0.51
CA ASN A 677 -22.67 11.56 -0.69
C ASN A 677 -21.54 10.84 -1.42
N ALA A 678 -21.03 9.73 -0.87
CA ALA A 678 -19.93 9.01 -1.50
C ALA A 678 -20.44 8.17 -2.68
N VAL A 679 -19.64 8.16 -3.75
CA VAL A 679 -19.88 7.38 -4.96
C VAL A 679 -18.73 6.40 -5.10
N GLN A 680 -19.03 5.10 -5.04
CA GLN A 680 -18.04 4.08 -5.31
C GLN A 680 -17.95 3.86 -6.82
N THR A 681 -16.73 3.95 -7.38
CA THR A 681 -16.48 3.75 -8.81
C THR A 681 -15.68 2.48 -9.08
N LEU A 682 -14.41 2.58 -9.46
CA LEU A 682 -13.54 1.46 -9.84
C LEU A 682 -13.06 0.67 -8.60
N GLY A 683 -12.61 -0.56 -8.84
CA GLY A 683 -12.02 -1.41 -7.81
C GLY A 683 -13.04 -2.14 -6.92
N SER A 684 -12.53 -2.92 -5.97
CA SER A 684 -13.27 -3.90 -5.15
C SER A 684 -13.89 -5.06 -5.93
N SER A 685 -14.53 -4.81 -7.06
CA SER A 685 -15.11 -5.85 -7.92
C SER A 685 -15.23 -5.36 -9.35
N TRP A 686 -15.05 -6.26 -10.31
CA TRP A 686 -15.59 -6.04 -11.65
C TRP A 686 -17.11 -5.84 -11.57
N GLU A 687 -17.71 -5.19 -12.55
CA GLU A 687 -19.16 -4.99 -12.63
C GLU A 687 -19.70 -5.55 -13.96
N TRP A 688 -20.71 -6.41 -13.87
CA TRP A 688 -21.39 -6.98 -15.04
C TRP A 688 -22.13 -5.91 -15.83
N THR A 689 -22.01 -5.98 -17.16
CA THR A 689 -22.81 -5.20 -18.09
C THR A 689 -23.85 -6.07 -18.78
N SER A 690 -24.80 -5.44 -19.48
CA SER A 690 -25.69 -6.12 -20.43
C SER A 690 -25.08 -6.27 -21.83
N THR A 691 -23.85 -5.79 -22.05
CA THR A 691 -23.22 -5.78 -23.37
C THR A 691 -22.57 -7.13 -23.66
N GLU A 692 -23.01 -7.78 -24.74
CA GLU A 692 -22.37 -8.96 -25.30
C GLU A 692 -20.93 -8.64 -25.71
N PHE A 693 -20.00 -9.55 -25.44
CA PHE A 693 -18.64 -9.42 -25.94
C PHE A 693 -18.61 -9.77 -27.43
N SER A 694 -18.67 -8.75 -28.27
CA SER A 694 -18.69 -8.90 -29.73
C SER A 694 -17.65 -7.99 -30.42
N THR A 695 -17.54 -8.16 -31.73
CA THR A 695 -16.73 -7.30 -32.63
C THR A 695 -17.43 -5.95 -32.86
N TYR A 696 -16.64 -4.96 -33.28
CA TYR A 696 -17.11 -3.67 -33.79
C TYR A 696 -16.64 -3.44 -35.23
N PRO A 697 -17.26 -2.50 -35.98
CA PRO A 697 -16.74 -2.09 -37.29
C PRO A 697 -15.27 -1.65 -37.18
N GLY A 698 -14.40 -2.24 -38.02
CA GLY A 698 -12.97 -1.99 -38.00
C GLY A 698 -12.17 -2.81 -36.98
N PHE A 699 -12.78 -3.76 -36.27
CA PHE A 699 -12.04 -4.71 -35.44
C PHE A 699 -11.07 -5.55 -36.30
N GLU A 700 -9.83 -5.62 -35.84
CA GLU A 700 -8.77 -6.46 -36.40
C GLU A 700 -8.13 -7.28 -35.27
N ALA A 701 -8.18 -8.60 -35.38
CA ALA A 701 -7.57 -9.50 -34.41
C ALA A 701 -6.05 -9.28 -34.33
N SER A 702 -5.46 -9.50 -33.16
CA SER A 702 -4.01 -9.38 -32.98
C SER A 702 -3.25 -10.30 -33.95
N GLU A 703 -2.14 -9.84 -34.52
CA GLU A 703 -1.22 -10.71 -35.28
C GLU A 703 -0.40 -11.59 -34.35
N LEU A 704 -0.05 -11.07 -33.17
CA LEU A 704 0.72 -11.79 -32.15
C LEU A 704 -0.11 -12.82 -31.40
N TYR A 705 -1.39 -12.54 -31.16
CA TYR A 705 -2.31 -13.45 -30.48
C TYR A 705 -3.75 -13.42 -31.07
N PRO A 706 -3.96 -13.96 -32.29
CA PRO A 706 -5.24 -13.80 -33.02
C PRO A 706 -6.48 -14.35 -32.30
N ALA A 707 -6.28 -15.34 -31.42
CA ALA A 707 -7.34 -16.02 -30.70
C ALA A 707 -7.69 -15.37 -29.35
N TYR A 708 -6.99 -14.31 -28.94
CA TYR A 708 -7.18 -13.66 -27.63
C TYR A 708 -8.62 -13.19 -27.42
N SER A 709 -9.20 -12.49 -28.40
CA SER A 709 -10.58 -11.99 -28.31
C SER A 709 -11.54 -12.71 -29.24
N LYS A 710 -11.09 -13.04 -30.46
CA LYS A 710 -11.95 -13.53 -31.54
C LYS A 710 -12.72 -14.81 -31.18
N ASP A 711 -12.09 -15.71 -30.44
CA ASP A 711 -12.69 -17.00 -30.06
C ASP A 711 -13.83 -16.85 -29.04
N PHE A 712 -14.01 -15.66 -28.47
CA PHE A 712 -15.04 -15.37 -27.47
C PHE A 712 -16.17 -14.49 -28.00
N PHE A 713 -16.16 -14.16 -29.30
CA PHE A 713 -17.29 -13.51 -29.99
C PHE A 713 -18.36 -14.52 -30.39
N ASP A 714 -18.88 -15.23 -29.38
CA ASP A 714 -19.68 -16.45 -29.55
C ASP A 714 -21.13 -16.32 -29.05
N GLY A 715 -21.54 -15.13 -28.62
CA GLY A 715 -22.87 -14.85 -28.05
C GLY A 715 -23.05 -15.26 -26.59
N LYS A 716 -22.04 -15.89 -25.97
CA LYS A 716 -22.11 -16.40 -24.59
C LYS A 716 -21.40 -15.51 -23.59
N HIS A 717 -20.42 -14.75 -24.07
CA HIS A 717 -19.61 -13.86 -23.25
C HIS A 717 -20.20 -12.46 -23.15
N VAL A 718 -20.01 -11.82 -22.01
CA VAL A 718 -20.48 -10.46 -21.74
C VAL A 718 -19.35 -9.65 -21.11
N VAL A 719 -19.35 -8.35 -21.40
CA VAL A 719 -18.32 -7.42 -20.94
C VAL A 719 -18.48 -7.14 -19.44
N ILE A 720 -17.36 -7.10 -18.73
CA ILE A 720 -17.26 -6.61 -17.35
C ILE A 720 -16.21 -5.51 -17.27
N LEU A 721 -16.46 -4.51 -16.43
CA LEU A 721 -15.59 -3.33 -16.28
C LEU A 721 -15.31 -3.04 -14.80
N GLY A 722 -14.27 -2.25 -14.50
CA GLY A 722 -14.06 -1.68 -13.16
C GLY A 722 -12.84 -2.19 -12.40
N GLY A 723 -12.44 -3.46 -12.60
CA GLY A 723 -11.37 -4.10 -11.83
C GLY A 723 -11.79 -4.54 -10.43
N SER A 724 -11.26 -5.65 -9.95
CA SER A 724 -11.44 -6.12 -8.57
C SER A 724 -10.34 -5.58 -7.64
N TRP A 725 -10.46 -5.91 -6.34
CA TRP A 725 -9.42 -5.65 -5.34
C TRP A 725 -8.07 -6.33 -5.67
N ALA A 726 -8.10 -7.41 -6.47
CA ALA A 726 -6.91 -8.16 -6.87
C ALA A 726 -6.34 -7.74 -8.23
N THR A 727 -7.10 -6.98 -9.03
CA THR A 727 -6.67 -6.58 -10.38
C THR A 727 -5.40 -5.72 -10.31
N HIS A 728 -4.42 -6.02 -11.16
CA HIS A 728 -3.18 -5.26 -11.21
C HIS A 728 -3.44 -3.79 -11.62
N PRO A 729 -2.86 -2.78 -10.95
CA PRO A 729 -3.18 -1.37 -11.21
C PRO A 729 -3.00 -0.93 -12.67
N LYS A 730 -2.05 -1.52 -13.41
CA LYS A 730 -1.80 -1.19 -14.84
C LYS A 730 -2.90 -1.67 -15.79
N ILE A 731 -3.74 -2.63 -15.37
CA ILE A 731 -4.92 -3.07 -16.15
C ILE A 731 -6.05 -2.04 -16.08
N ILE A 732 -6.09 -1.21 -15.02
CA ILE A 732 -7.13 -0.22 -14.80
C ILE A 732 -6.94 0.96 -15.74
N ARG A 733 -7.39 0.78 -16.97
CA ARG A 733 -7.44 1.81 -18.01
C ARG A 733 -8.83 1.90 -18.61
N ARG A 734 -9.09 3.06 -19.21
CA ARG A 734 -10.40 3.41 -19.75
C ARG A 734 -10.87 2.50 -20.88
N SER A 735 -9.96 1.97 -21.70
CA SER A 735 -10.26 1.13 -22.85
C SER A 735 -10.38 -0.36 -22.51
N PHE A 736 -9.82 -0.84 -21.38
CA PHE A 736 -9.69 -2.27 -21.09
C PHE A 736 -11.02 -2.99 -20.93
N ARG A 737 -11.27 -4.03 -21.72
CA ARG A 737 -12.49 -4.84 -21.65
C ARG A 737 -12.13 -6.22 -21.14
N ASN A 738 -12.76 -6.62 -20.05
CA ASN A 738 -12.73 -7.99 -19.57
C ASN A 738 -14.05 -8.67 -19.92
N TRP A 739 -14.08 -10.00 -19.97
CA TRP A 739 -15.27 -10.74 -20.38
C TRP A 739 -15.30 -12.15 -19.81
N TYR A 740 -16.50 -12.65 -19.55
CA TYR A 740 -16.74 -14.01 -19.06
C TYR A 740 -18.09 -14.51 -19.59
N GLN A 741 -18.26 -15.84 -19.65
CA GLN A 741 -19.56 -16.45 -19.95
C GLN A 741 -20.61 -16.01 -18.91
N ARG A 742 -21.86 -15.79 -19.33
CA ARG A 742 -22.94 -15.28 -18.46
C ARG A 742 -23.14 -16.11 -17.19
N GLY A 743 -23.03 -17.44 -17.30
CA GLY A 743 -23.17 -18.37 -16.19
C GLY A 743 -21.94 -18.49 -15.29
N TYR A 744 -20.78 -17.89 -15.63
CA TYR A 744 -19.52 -18.09 -14.91
C TYR A 744 -19.53 -17.36 -13.55
N PRO A 745 -19.53 -18.07 -12.41
CA PRO A 745 -19.84 -17.46 -11.11
C PRO A 745 -18.61 -17.19 -10.22
N TYR A 746 -17.40 -17.48 -10.68
CA TYR A 746 -16.20 -17.50 -9.83
C TYR A 746 -15.38 -16.22 -9.88
N VAL A 747 -15.51 -15.43 -10.95
CA VAL A 747 -14.80 -14.14 -11.08
C VAL A 747 -15.25 -13.18 -9.96
N PHE A 748 -14.35 -12.32 -9.50
CA PHE A 748 -14.65 -11.26 -8.53
C PHE A 748 -15.48 -10.13 -9.19
N CYS A 749 -16.69 -10.47 -9.64
CA CYS A 749 -17.59 -9.57 -10.35
C CYS A 749 -18.92 -9.42 -9.60
N SER A 750 -19.25 -8.17 -9.31
CA SER A 750 -20.51 -7.73 -8.72
C SER A 750 -21.42 -7.11 -9.78
N VAL A 751 -22.49 -6.46 -9.34
CA VAL A 751 -23.43 -5.75 -10.20
C VAL A 751 -23.79 -4.40 -9.62
N ARG A 752 -23.99 -3.45 -10.53
CA ARG A 752 -24.63 -2.15 -10.29
C ARG A 752 -25.81 -2.02 -11.24
N LEU A 753 -26.91 -1.49 -10.75
CA LEU A 753 -28.15 -1.39 -11.51
C LEU A 753 -28.43 0.03 -12.00
N CYS A 754 -29.16 0.10 -13.11
CA CYS A 754 -29.61 1.35 -13.70
C CYS A 754 -31.06 1.27 -14.20
N GLN A 755 -31.60 2.44 -14.58
CA GLN A 755 -32.92 2.62 -15.20
C GLN A 755 -32.78 3.52 -16.41
#